data_AF-A0A7Y3K601-F1
#
_entry.id   AF-A0A7Y3K601-F1
#
_cell.length_a   1.000
_cell.length_b   1.000
_cell.length_c   1.000
_cell.angle_alpha   90.00
_cell.angle_beta   90.00
_cell.angle_gamma   90.00
#
_symmetry.space_group_name_H-M   'P 1'
#
loop_
_entity.id
_entity.type
_entity.pdbx_description
1 polymer ?
#
loop_
_entity_poly.entity_id
_entity_poly.type
_entity_poly.pdbx_seq_one_letter_code
_entity_poly.pdbx_strand_id
1 'polypeptide(L)'
;MDKISRRTWSLAVGVAVAGGLYGCQSRLAKNLVAKPAGMTVYVSPTGNDGWSGKLATANMDGSDGPVGSVCRALEIVRGWRRVQKVAALAAHVILRGGTYELKNSIVIGPEDSGTLDSPLVIRAYPGEEPTISGGVRVANWKVRRDGLWETAAPEGMNALTVNQLFIQGQRQERPRLPTKNWYFMAHVVEQQEYRRRAFRFEKGEFNPKWYALRDVEVVSYDVWTTERQWVESVDPKTDTVYLQDNGFELQAYQVRQRFYIDNVREALNKPGQWYFDRPEKKILYKPMPGQSHQEFSAVVPIVRRLFDLRGAPEDHAYVEHVTIKEVRLEHSACAVSRVNLANDGQSSTVGFESAIFGQGVKNVNIVDCEIAHGGEHAIRFMGATEGVTVQRCHIHDMGGGGVYLGLDCSIQDYFRLPLEVRFTGQCVVDNNFIHDSGKLSPQACGIWIGHSGDNRISHNVIANLYYTGISVGWCWNTAPMPSPAVRNLVEYNRIYNLSNGVLSDGGGIYLLGVSPGTMVRNNWISDLVPYTRYFNGLYLDNGASDIRAENNVVENVAYGMGLLVHQGADNVVVNNYFGRVREVWVDRNTDSQGKFIPLSLAFDRNVVVVTGGNVWPPDSPATIAAGCKFSRNVYWSSRGSAPSLHGEDFKQWQAGGQDAGSLAAKPGLQTVDGIICAEAGSPAERIGFRPIDTRNIGLYGSAAWRALPGTIAPLPIADRAPYPNPVAEPVHTNFQQLKAGAAIYGLTTMGHGNGVVEATPVTGRRAFRLGPQGVTYSYYQPWIRRCKLDLQFSVLVPAHNGTTLCLELRDWRSNPYITGPSVVFGADGGVVANGVPVGTAPLGKWVDVHVLYDYRMGKSGEDYQISLHQAGKALAMKRIPVPGASKFATLTWMGFINQGKLGEECYIGYVDCASAGP
;
A
#
# COMPACT_ATOMS: atom_id res chain seq x y z
N MET A 1 36.16 -51.04 -25.21
CA MET A 1 36.32 -52.34 -24.54
C MET A 1 35.15 -52.45 -23.57
N ASP A 2 33.97 -52.79 -24.09
CA ASP A 2 33.36 -54.14 -24.05
C ASP A 2 32.90 -54.48 -22.61
N LYS A 3 31.65 -54.80 -22.27
CA LYS A 3 30.41 -55.06 -23.02
C LYS A 3 29.22 -55.02 -22.04
N ILE A 4 28.05 -54.83 -22.63
CA ILE A 4 26.66 -54.87 -22.11
C ILE A 4 26.19 -56.32 -21.86
N SER A 5 25.33 -56.55 -20.84
CA SER A 5 24.04 -57.30 -20.92
C SER A 5 23.45 -57.52 -19.51
N ARG A 6 22.26 -57.05 -19.09
CA ARG A 6 20.86 -57.33 -19.48
C ARG A 6 20.36 -58.78 -19.24
N ARG A 7 19.16 -58.85 -18.61
CA ARG A 7 18.08 -59.88 -18.60
C ARG A 7 17.92 -60.67 -17.28
N THR A 8 16.90 -60.40 -16.45
CA THR A 8 15.43 -60.72 -16.52
C THR A 8 15.09 -62.20 -16.39
N TRP A 9 14.37 -62.59 -15.31
CA TRP A 9 13.41 -63.70 -15.20
C TRP A 9 12.44 -63.34 -14.06
N SER A 10 11.14 -63.07 -14.26
CA SER A 10 9.99 -63.92 -14.65
C SER A 10 9.39 -64.73 -13.50
N LEU A 11 8.07 -64.51 -13.33
CA LEU A 11 7.09 -65.11 -12.41
C LEU A 11 7.12 -66.63 -12.30
N ALA A 12 6.70 -67.17 -11.14
CA ALA A 12 5.66 -68.22 -11.09
C ALA A 12 5.02 -68.32 -9.69
N VAL A 13 3.72 -68.61 -9.73
CA VAL A 13 2.70 -68.69 -8.67
C VAL A 13 2.68 -70.08 -8.02
N GLY A 14 2.28 -70.19 -6.75
CA GLY A 14 1.91 -71.44 -6.09
C GLY A 14 1.03 -71.20 -4.85
N VAL A 15 -0.24 -71.58 -4.96
CA VAL A 15 -1.35 -71.42 -4.00
C VAL A 15 -1.55 -72.69 -3.13
N ALA A 16 -2.13 -72.50 -1.93
CA ALA A 16 -2.93 -73.44 -1.10
C ALA A 16 -2.24 -74.55 -0.28
N VAL A 17 -2.71 -75.02 0.89
CA VAL A 17 -3.88 -74.74 1.78
C VAL A 17 -3.66 -75.43 3.15
N ALA A 18 -4.20 -74.82 4.21
CA ALA A 18 -4.72 -75.30 5.52
C ALA A 18 -4.15 -76.51 6.32
N GLY A 19 -4.08 -76.33 7.66
CA GLY A 19 -4.79 -77.21 8.61
C GLY A 19 -4.07 -77.77 9.86
N GLY A 20 -4.34 -77.18 11.04
CA GLY A 20 -4.39 -77.82 12.39
C GLY A 20 -3.07 -78.26 13.06
N LEU A 21 -2.92 -78.41 14.38
CA LEU A 21 -3.53 -77.95 15.64
C LEU A 21 -2.65 -78.54 16.79
N TYR A 22 -2.40 -77.74 17.84
CA TYR A 22 -1.93 -78.09 19.21
C TYR A 22 -0.55 -78.76 19.47
N GLY A 23 0.24 -78.14 20.38
CA GLY A 23 1.27 -78.86 21.17
C GLY A 23 2.46 -78.05 21.71
N CYS A 24 2.28 -77.39 22.85
CA CYS A 24 3.25 -76.95 23.89
C CYS A 24 4.78 -76.83 23.62
N GLN A 25 5.26 -75.60 23.81
CA GLN A 25 6.48 -75.15 24.51
C GLN A 25 7.87 -75.67 24.08
N SER A 26 8.68 -74.74 23.53
CA SER A 26 9.89 -74.27 24.24
C SER A 26 10.54 -73.06 23.56
N ARG A 27 10.55 -71.93 24.28
CA ARG A 27 11.62 -70.89 24.34
C ARG A 27 12.32 -70.51 23.03
N LEU A 28 11.79 -69.47 22.39
CA LEU A 28 12.59 -68.41 21.78
C LEU A 28 11.83 -67.09 22.01
N ALA A 29 11.99 -66.56 23.22
CA ALA A 29 11.61 -65.19 23.51
C ALA A 29 12.53 -64.27 22.67
N LYS A 30 12.08 -63.92 21.47
CA LYS A 30 12.51 -62.68 20.85
C LYS A 30 11.94 -61.58 21.74
N ASN A 31 12.80 -60.94 22.53
CA ASN A 31 12.55 -59.62 23.07
C ASN A 31 12.26 -58.70 21.87
N LEU A 32 10.99 -58.59 21.49
CA LEU A 32 10.47 -57.42 20.80
C LEU A 32 10.63 -56.28 21.79
N VAL A 33 11.78 -55.62 21.75
CA VAL A 33 11.91 -54.28 22.30
C VAL A 33 10.87 -53.46 21.55
N ALA A 34 9.76 -53.14 22.22
CA ALA A 34 8.78 -52.20 21.68
C ALA A 34 9.55 -50.95 21.25
N LYS A 35 9.42 -50.53 19.99
CA LYS A 35 9.91 -49.21 19.57
C LYS A 35 9.34 -48.21 20.60
N PRO A 36 10.16 -47.35 21.21
CA PRO A 36 9.63 -46.38 22.14
C PRO A 36 8.52 -45.58 21.44
N ALA A 37 7.42 -45.31 22.13
CA ALA A 37 6.34 -44.50 21.61
C ALA A 37 6.75 -43.02 21.69
N GLY A 38 6.45 -42.21 20.67
CA GLY A 38 6.72 -40.77 20.70
C GLY A 38 6.06 -40.07 21.88
N MET A 39 6.43 -38.82 22.12
CA MET A 39 5.83 -38.05 23.21
C MET A 39 4.52 -37.45 22.74
N THR A 40 3.43 -37.67 23.48
CA THR A 40 2.16 -36.97 23.28
C THR A 40 1.74 -36.33 24.59
N VAL A 41 1.46 -35.03 24.55
CA VAL A 41 0.95 -34.25 25.67
C VAL A 41 -0.38 -33.64 25.26
N TYR A 42 -1.43 -33.98 25.98
CA TYR A 42 -2.77 -33.43 25.78
C TYR A 42 -2.95 -32.17 26.61
N VAL A 43 -3.55 -31.15 26.00
CA VAL A 43 -3.87 -29.86 26.63
C VAL A 43 -5.37 -29.64 26.53
N SER A 44 -6.00 -29.10 27.58
CA SER A 44 -7.42 -28.78 27.59
C SER A 44 -7.69 -27.48 28.37
N PRO A 45 -8.68 -26.66 27.98
CA PRO A 45 -9.04 -25.46 28.76
C PRO A 45 -9.52 -25.77 30.18
N THR A 46 -9.99 -27.00 30.42
CA THR A 46 -10.36 -27.50 31.75
C THR A 46 -9.31 -28.43 32.37
N GLY A 47 -8.11 -28.47 31.79
CA GLY A 47 -6.98 -29.26 32.27
C GLY A 47 -6.30 -28.65 33.49
N ASN A 48 -5.31 -29.36 34.04
CA ASN A 48 -4.54 -28.91 35.20
C ASN A 48 -3.04 -29.05 34.94
N ASP A 49 -2.27 -27.97 35.07
CA ASP A 49 -0.82 -27.96 34.80
C ASP A 49 0.01 -28.82 35.78
N GLY A 50 -0.60 -29.27 36.88
CA GLY A 50 -0.04 -30.28 37.78
C GLY A 50 -0.16 -31.73 37.29
N TRP A 51 -1.00 -32.00 36.28
CA TRP A 51 -1.17 -33.33 35.70
C TRP A 51 -0.05 -33.70 34.73
N SER A 52 0.02 -34.98 34.37
CA SER A 52 1.06 -35.53 33.50
C SER A 52 0.87 -35.14 32.03
N GLY A 53 -0.36 -34.81 31.62
CA GLY A 53 -0.72 -34.54 30.23
C GLY A 53 -0.78 -35.79 29.35
N LYS A 54 -0.60 -37.01 29.89
CA LYS A 54 -0.59 -38.25 29.10
C LYS A 54 -1.99 -38.75 28.73
N LEU A 55 -3.02 -38.27 29.41
CA LEU A 55 -4.41 -38.65 29.19
C LEU A 55 -5.16 -37.53 28.48
N ALA A 56 -5.92 -37.88 27.45
CA ALA A 56 -6.73 -36.92 26.70
C ALA A 56 -7.88 -36.34 27.54
N THR A 57 -8.34 -37.07 28.56
CA THR A 57 -9.38 -36.69 29.52
C THR A 57 -8.89 -36.97 30.93
N ALA A 58 -9.45 -36.29 31.93
CA ALA A 58 -9.19 -36.63 33.32
C ALA A 58 -9.55 -38.10 33.60
N ASN A 59 -8.77 -38.78 34.44
CA ASN A 59 -9.12 -40.09 34.96
C ASN A 59 -10.25 -39.98 35.99
N MET A 60 -10.88 -41.12 36.34
CA MET A 60 -12.12 -41.11 37.14
C MET A 60 -11.96 -40.53 38.55
N ASP A 61 -10.77 -40.60 39.15
CA ASP A 61 -10.48 -40.05 40.48
C ASP A 61 -9.95 -38.60 40.43
N GLY A 62 -9.77 -38.02 39.22
CA GLY A 62 -9.29 -36.67 39.02
C GLY A 62 -7.81 -36.46 39.39
N SER A 63 -7.02 -37.53 39.53
CA SER A 63 -5.60 -37.44 39.88
C SER A 63 -4.70 -37.09 38.70
N ASP A 64 -5.13 -37.36 37.46
CA ASP A 64 -4.35 -37.12 36.24
C ASP A 64 -5.26 -36.82 35.02
N GLY A 65 -4.71 -36.20 33.99
CA GLY A 65 -5.47 -35.72 32.83
C GLY A 65 -4.65 -34.86 31.88
N PRO A 66 -5.30 -34.09 30.98
CA PRO A 66 -4.63 -33.12 30.11
C PRO A 66 -4.10 -31.91 30.91
N VAL A 67 -2.96 -31.35 30.52
CA VAL A 67 -2.47 -30.11 31.13
C VAL A 67 -3.35 -28.92 30.75
N GLY A 68 -3.30 -27.83 31.51
CA GLY A 68 -4.13 -26.64 31.32
C GLY A 68 -3.57 -25.66 30.28
N SER A 69 -2.27 -25.70 30.00
CA SER A 69 -1.62 -24.72 29.11
C SER A 69 -0.63 -25.33 28.10
N VAL A 70 -0.50 -24.67 26.95
CA VAL A 70 0.49 -25.03 25.91
C VAL A 70 1.91 -24.85 26.45
N CYS A 71 2.16 -23.80 27.24
CA CYS A 71 3.46 -23.58 27.89
C CYS A 71 3.87 -24.77 28.76
N ARG A 72 2.94 -25.29 29.57
CA ARG A 72 3.22 -26.47 30.39
C ARG A 72 3.50 -27.71 29.54
N ALA A 73 2.78 -27.88 28.43
CA ALA A 73 3.04 -28.97 27.51
C ALA A 73 4.45 -28.91 26.89
N LEU A 74 4.91 -27.72 26.50
CA LEU A 74 6.28 -27.50 26.01
C LEU A 74 7.32 -27.81 27.09
N GLU A 75 7.10 -27.41 28.35
CA GLU A 75 8.00 -27.78 29.47
C GLU A 75 8.15 -29.29 29.63
N ILE A 76 7.04 -30.04 29.52
CA ILE A 76 7.05 -31.51 29.58
C ILE A 76 7.86 -32.08 28.42
N VAL A 77 7.66 -31.56 27.20
CA VAL A 77 8.42 -31.96 26.01
C VAL A 77 9.92 -31.67 26.19
N ARG A 78 10.29 -30.49 26.68
CA ARG A 78 11.69 -30.12 26.99
C ARG A 78 12.32 -31.05 28.02
N GLY A 79 11.58 -31.36 29.10
CA GLY A 79 12.00 -32.32 30.12
C GLY A 79 12.27 -33.71 29.52
N TRP A 80 11.36 -34.19 28.67
CA TRP A 80 11.50 -35.47 27.98
C TRP A 80 12.69 -35.50 27.02
N ARG A 81 12.88 -34.46 26.20
CA ARG A 81 14.02 -34.35 25.25
C ARG A 81 15.38 -34.39 25.96
N ARG A 82 15.50 -33.75 27.14
CA ARG A 82 16.74 -33.77 27.95
C ARG A 82 17.12 -35.17 28.43
N VAL A 83 16.14 -36.00 28.77
CA VAL A 83 16.36 -37.35 29.31
C VAL A 83 16.67 -38.36 28.19
N GLN A 84 16.03 -38.23 27.03
CA GLN A 84 16.10 -39.23 25.96
C GLN A 84 17.27 -39.05 24.98
N LYS A 85 18.24 -38.15 25.24
CA LYS A 85 19.40 -37.83 24.36
C LYS A 85 19.08 -37.99 22.87
N VAL A 86 18.16 -37.16 22.38
CA VAL A 86 17.83 -36.86 20.97
C VAL A 86 18.16 -37.97 19.96
N ALA A 87 17.21 -38.88 19.70
CA ALA A 87 16.89 -39.42 18.38
C ALA A 87 15.90 -40.58 18.51
N ALA A 88 14.63 -40.39 18.13
CA ALA A 88 13.88 -41.41 17.37
C ALA A 88 12.40 -41.03 17.11
N LEU A 89 11.79 -40.08 17.84
CA LEU A 89 10.31 -40.00 17.88
C LEU A 89 9.75 -38.58 18.05
N ALA A 90 8.80 -38.22 17.20
CA ALA A 90 8.12 -36.93 17.24
C ALA A 90 7.47 -36.60 18.60
N ALA A 91 7.40 -35.29 18.91
CA ALA A 91 6.68 -34.76 20.05
C ALA A 91 5.39 -34.08 19.59
N HIS A 92 4.26 -34.48 20.15
CA HIS A 92 2.95 -33.97 19.82
C HIS A 92 2.33 -33.24 21.02
N VAL A 93 1.94 -31.99 20.82
CA VAL A 93 1.08 -31.24 21.73
C VAL A 93 -0.31 -31.22 21.12
N ILE A 94 -1.26 -31.93 21.73
CA ILE A 94 -2.61 -32.15 21.22
C ILE A 94 -3.60 -31.30 22.01
N LEU A 95 -4.20 -30.31 21.35
CA LEU A 95 -5.13 -29.37 21.97
C LEU A 95 -6.56 -29.89 21.85
N ARG A 96 -7.25 -30.07 22.99
CA ARG A 96 -8.70 -30.29 23.02
C ARG A 96 -9.45 -29.03 22.62
N GLY A 97 -10.69 -29.18 22.16
CA GLY A 97 -11.58 -28.10 21.75
C GLY A 97 -11.86 -27.11 22.87
N GLY A 98 -12.09 -25.86 22.49
CA GLY A 98 -12.35 -24.74 23.38
C GLY A 98 -11.30 -23.64 23.26
N THR A 99 -11.44 -22.60 24.09
CA THR A 99 -10.62 -21.39 24.02
C THR A 99 -9.53 -21.39 25.09
N TYR A 100 -8.29 -21.18 24.66
CA TYR A 100 -7.10 -21.00 25.51
C TYR A 100 -6.75 -19.51 25.56
N GLU A 101 -7.15 -18.83 26.63
CA GLU A 101 -6.85 -17.41 26.84
C GLU A 101 -5.40 -17.23 27.32
N LEU A 102 -4.60 -16.51 26.53
CA LEU A 102 -3.19 -16.26 26.83
C LEU A 102 -3.03 -15.03 27.73
N LYS A 103 -2.15 -15.17 28.73
CA LYS A 103 -1.62 -14.04 29.52
C LYS A 103 -0.32 -13.48 28.94
N ASN A 104 0.45 -14.32 28.27
CA ASN A 104 1.73 -14.03 27.65
C ASN A 104 1.87 -14.86 26.36
N SER A 105 2.83 -14.51 25.52
CA SER A 105 3.20 -15.27 24.33
C SER A 105 3.63 -16.70 24.65
N ILE A 106 3.30 -17.64 23.76
CA ILE A 106 3.88 -18.98 23.75
C ILE A 106 5.25 -18.88 23.09
N VAL A 107 6.31 -19.00 23.89
CA VAL A 107 7.70 -18.89 23.43
C VAL A 107 8.21 -20.28 23.05
N ILE A 108 8.70 -20.40 21.82
CA ILE A 108 9.37 -21.60 21.29
C ILE A 108 10.83 -21.22 21.02
N GLY A 109 11.74 -21.83 21.78
CA GLY A 109 13.18 -21.60 21.69
C GLY A 109 13.93 -22.78 21.06
N PRO A 110 15.26 -22.68 20.88
CA PRO A 110 16.07 -23.76 20.30
C PRO A 110 15.96 -25.09 21.06
N GLU A 111 15.65 -25.05 22.35
CA GLU A 111 15.41 -26.23 23.19
C GLU A 111 14.15 -27.03 22.80
N ASP A 112 13.23 -26.42 22.06
CA ASP A 112 12.01 -27.05 21.56
C ASP A 112 12.19 -27.70 20.19
N SER A 113 13.32 -27.41 19.53
CA SER A 113 13.60 -27.85 18.16
C SER A 113 13.44 -29.37 18.00
N GLY A 114 12.80 -29.73 16.90
CA GLY A 114 12.72 -31.10 16.41
C GLY A 114 13.88 -31.45 15.49
N THR A 115 13.72 -32.60 14.82
CA THR A 115 14.48 -32.96 13.61
C THR A 115 13.48 -33.33 12.52
N LEU A 116 13.95 -33.55 11.29
CA LEU A 116 13.10 -34.06 10.21
C LEU A 116 12.32 -35.33 10.61
N ASP A 117 12.97 -36.26 11.32
CA ASP A 117 12.37 -37.52 11.77
C ASP A 117 11.62 -37.40 13.11
N SER A 118 11.83 -36.31 13.85
CA SER A 118 11.33 -36.11 15.21
C SER A 118 10.84 -34.67 15.45
N PRO A 119 9.89 -34.16 14.65
CA PRO A 119 9.41 -32.79 14.75
C PRO A 119 8.67 -32.51 16.07
N LEU A 120 8.52 -31.23 16.40
CA LEU A 120 7.50 -30.77 17.34
C LEU A 120 6.24 -30.43 16.56
N VAL A 121 5.11 -31.04 16.92
CA VAL A 121 3.81 -30.80 16.27
C VAL A 121 2.80 -30.33 17.31
N ILE A 122 2.36 -29.08 17.19
CA ILE A 122 1.25 -28.52 17.97
C ILE A 122 0.01 -28.55 17.08
N ARG A 123 -1.02 -29.30 17.51
CA ARG A 123 -2.22 -29.48 16.68
C ARG A 123 -3.50 -29.73 17.47
N ALA A 124 -4.63 -29.60 16.81
CA ALA A 124 -5.91 -30.00 17.36
C ALA A 124 -6.01 -31.51 17.63
N TYR A 125 -6.81 -31.85 18.64
CA TYR A 125 -7.39 -33.16 18.78
C TYR A 125 -8.28 -33.46 17.57
N PRO A 126 -8.25 -34.67 16.98
CA PRO A 126 -9.02 -34.98 15.78
C PRO A 126 -10.51 -34.60 15.88
N GLY A 127 -10.98 -33.77 14.95
CA GLY A 127 -12.38 -33.34 14.87
C GLY A 127 -12.78 -32.24 15.85
N GLU A 128 -11.83 -31.70 16.64
CA GLU A 128 -12.07 -30.58 17.55
C GLU A 128 -11.42 -29.29 17.00
N GLU A 129 -11.98 -28.13 17.36
CA GLU A 129 -11.52 -26.81 16.90
C GLU A 129 -11.02 -25.97 18.09
N PRO A 130 -9.72 -26.08 18.47
CA PRO A 130 -9.15 -25.27 19.53
C PRO A 130 -8.86 -23.83 19.06
N THR A 131 -9.19 -22.85 19.90
CA THR A 131 -8.83 -21.44 19.68
C THR A 131 -7.81 -21.00 20.71
N ILE A 132 -6.64 -20.54 20.27
CA ILE A 132 -5.68 -19.81 21.13
C ILE A 132 -5.96 -18.33 20.95
N SER A 133 -6.34 -17.66 22.03
CA SER A 133 -6.76 -16.26 22.04
C SER A 133 -5.79 -15.41 22.83
N GLY A 134 -5.28 -14.33 22.22
CA GLY A 134 -4.53 -13.28 22.92
C GLY A 134 -5.40 -12.28 23.66
N GLY A 135 -6.72 -12.46 23.63
CA GLY A 135 -7.69 -11.55 24.21
C GLY A 135 -8.31 -12.05 25.51
N VAL A 136 -8.71 -11.09 26.34
CA VAL A 136 -9.42 -11.31 27.61
C VAL A 136 -10.89 -10.97 27.48
N ARG A 137 -11.74 -11.76 28.12
CA ARG A 137 -13.17 -11.50 28.19
C ARG A 137 -13.48 -10.26 29.03
N VAL A 138 -14.42 -9.46 28.53
CA VAL A 138 -14.93 -8.27 29.20
C VAL A 138 -16.31 -8.58 29.78
N ALA A 139 -16.42 -8.52 31.11
CA ALA A 139 -17.64 -8.84 31.85
C ALA A 139 -18.18 -7.62 32.62
N ASN A 140 -19.22 -7.83 33.44
CA ASN A 140 -19.75 -6.86 34.41
C ASN A 140 -20.26 -5.53 33.82
N TRP A 141 -20.88 -5.60 32.64
CA TRP A 141 -21.49 -4.46 31.97
C TRP A 141 -22.66 -3.86 32.77
N LYS A 142 -22.67 -2.54 32.89
CA LYS A 142 -23.72 -1.76 33.54
C LYS A 142 -24.35 -0.81 32.54
N VAL A 143 -25.67 -0.72 32.55
CA VAL A 143 -26.42 0.23 31.73
C VAL A 143 -26.39 1.60 32.41
N ARG A 144 -25.90 2.62 31.70
CA ARG A 144 -25.90 4.01 32.13
C ARG A 144 -27.26 4.67 31.84
N ARG A 145 -27.54 5.80 32.49
CA ARG A 145 -28.78 6.57 32.30
C ARG A 145 -28.96 7.10 30.87
N ASP A 146 -27.87 7.30 30.14
CA ASP A 146 -27.85 7.75 28.74
C ASP A 146 -27.98 6.58 27.73
N GLY A 147 -28.18 5.35 28.21
CA GLY A 147 -28.35 4.15 27.40
C GLY A 147 -27.05 3.50 26.91
N LEU A 148 -25.88 4.11 27.17
CA LEU A 148 -24.59 3.46 26.95
C LEU A 148 -24.36 2.35 27.98
N TRP A 149 -23.59 1.34 27.61
CA TRP A 149 -23.11 0.33 28.54
C TRP A 149 -21.68 0.66 28.94
N GLU A 150 -21.34 0.45 30.21
CA GLU A 150 -19.99 0.63 30.71
C GLU A 150 -19.49 -0.56 31.52
N THR A 151 -18.18 -0.75 31.51
CA THR A 151 -17.49 -1.68 32.40
C THR A 151 -16.05 -1.22 32.65
N ALA A 152 -15.43 -1.73 33.70
CA ALA A 152 -14.02 -1.48 33.99
C ALA A 152 -13.12 -2.24 32.99
N ALA A 153 -11.96 -1.68 32.70
CA ALA A 153 -10.92 -2.38 31.95
C ALA A 153 -10.55 -3.71 32.66
N PRO A 154 -10.51 -4.84 31.93
CA PRO A 154 -9.95 -6.09 32.45
C PRO A 154 -8.55 -5.93 33.04
N GLU A 155 -8.21 -6.76 34.02
CA GLU A 155 -6.87 -6.84 34.59
C GLU A 155 -5.84 -7.27 33.51
N GLY A 156 -4.61 -6.75 33.60
CA GLY A 156 -3.53 -7.04 32.62
C GLY A 156 -3.62 -6.24 31.32
N MET A 157 -4.70 -5.50 31.10
CA MET A 157 -4.84 -4.61 29.94
C MET A 157 -3.91 -3.39 30.06
N ASN A 158 -3.05 -3.20 29.05
CA ASN A 158 -2.31 -1.95 28.92
C ASN A 158 -3.22 -0.85 28.36
N ALA A 159 -3.71 0.03 29.23
CA ALA A 159 -4.56 1.16 28.86
C ALA A 159 -3.97 2.06 27.76
N LEU A 160 -2.63 2.06 27.57
CA LEU A 160 -1.98 2.87 26.54
C LEU A 160 -2.15 2.31 25.12
N THR A 161 -2.49 1.03 24.96
CA THR A 161 -2.51 0.35 23.67
C THR A 161 -3.88 -0.18 23.27
N VAL A 162 -4.93 0.07 24.06
CA VAL A 162 -6.29 -0.40 23.75
C VAL A 162 -6.85 0.35 22.55
N ASN A 163 -7.04 -0.38 21.44
CA ASN A 163 -7.60 0.14 20.19
C ASN A 163 -8.52 -0.86 19.47
N GLN A 164 -8.81 -2.01 20.09
CA GLN A 164 -9.65 -3.09 19.56
C GLN A 164 -10.67 -3.56 20.59
N LEU A 165 -11.89 -3.84 20.14
CA LEU A 165 -12.92 -4.55 20.89
C LEU A 165 -13.67 -5.47 19.91
N PHE A 166 -13.88 -6.70 20.33
CA PHE A 166 -14.66 -7.69 19.58
C PHE A 166 -15.91 -8.02 20.38
N ILE A 167 -17.07 -8.02 19.72
CA ILE A 167 -18.34 -8.42 20.31
C ILE A 167 -18.90 -9.53 19.42
N GLN A 168 -19.19 -10.70 20.00
CA GLN A 168 -19.70 -11.86 19.26
C GLN A 168 -18.86 -12.20 18.01
N GLY A 169 -17.52 -12.13 18.15
CA GLY A 169 -16.58 -12.38 17.05
C GLY A 169 -16.50 -11.28 15.99
N GLN A 170 -17.12 -10.12 16.21
CA GLN A 170 -17.09 -8.99 15.27
C GLN A 170 -16.29 -7.82 15.83
N ARG A 171 -15.32 -7.31 15.04
CA ARG A 171 -14.58 -6.09 15.35
C ARG A 171 -15.52 -4.88 15.41
N GLN A 172 -15.42 -4.11 16.48
CA GLN A 172 -16.26 -2.92 16.69
C GLN A 172 -15.52 -1.63 16.31
N GLU A 173 -16.27 -0.68 15.76
CA GLU A 173 -15.73 0.62 15.33
C GLU A 173 -15.56 1.59 16.51
N ARG A 174 -14.46 2.35 16.50
CA ARG A 174 -14.28 3.51 17.40
C ARG A 174 -15.07 4.71 16.88
N PRO A 175 -15.47 5.66 17.75
CA PRO A 175 -16.11 6.89 17.32
C PRO A 175 -15.13 7.77 16.55
N ARG A 176 -15.49 8.10 15.31
CA ARG A 176 -14.69 8.93 14.40
C ARG A 176 -15.50 10.04 13.73
N LEU A 177 -14.81 11.11 13.37
CA LEU A 177 -15.29 12.25 12.59
C LEU A 177 -14.48 12.42 11.29
N PRO A 178 -15.10 12.67 10.13
CA PRO A 178 -16.53 12.56 9.92
C PRO A 178 -16.95 11.09 10.02
N THR A 179 -18.24 10.88 10.28
CA THR A 179 -18.75 9.52 10.53
C THR A 179 -18.73 8.60 9.29
N LYS A 180 -18.42 9.16 8.11
CA LYS A 180 -18.15 8.48 6.83
C LYS A 180 -17.12 9.30 6.04
N ASN A 181 -16.36 8.68 5.14
CA ASN A 181 -15.36 9.32 4.26
C ASN A 181 -14.24 10.06 5.02
N TRP A 182 -13.90 11.29 4.65
CA TRP A 182 -12.76 12.05 5.17
C TRP A 182 -13.07 13.54 5.24
N TYR A 183 -12.43 14.23 6.18
CA TYR A 183 -12.17 15.66 6.08
C TYR A 183 -10.97 15.91 5.15
N PHE A 184 -10.73 17.17 4.83
CA PHE A 184 -9.63 17.62 3.98
C PHE A 184 -8.88 18.75 4.67
N MET A 185 -7.54 18.67 4.72
CA MET A 185 -6.74 19.75 5.31
C MET A 185 -6.97 21.05 4.53
N ALA A 186 -7.46 22.09 5.20
CA ALA A 186 -7.79 23.36 4.56
C ALA A 186 -6.52 24.10 4.12
N HIS A 187 -5.50 24.16 4.99
CA HIS A 187 -4.17 24.68 4.65
C HIS A 187 -3.07 23.96 5.41
N VAL A 188 -1.85 24.04 4.88
CA VAL A 188 -0.63 23.53 5.54
C VAL A 188 0.03 24.63 6.35
N VAL A 189 0.67 24.25 7.46
CA VAL A 189 1.47 25.19 8.25
C VAL A 189 2.90 25.22 7.71
N GLU A 190 3.35 26.38 7.21
CA GLU A 190 4.61 26.50 6.48
C GLU A 190 5.88 26.48 7.34
N GLN A 191 5.76 26.71 8.66
CA GLN A 191 6.92 26.67 9.54
C GLN A 191 7.54 25.28 9.54
N GLN A 192 8.87 25.22 9.39
CA GLN A 192 9.60 23.97 9.21
C GLN A 192 9.40 22.98 10.37
N GLU A 193 9.27 23.45 11.62
CA GLU A 193 9.02 22.58 12.77
C GLU A 193 7.59 21.99 12.82
N TYR A 194 6.65 22.55 12.05
CA TYR A 194 5.22 22.22 12.08
C TYR A 194 4.67 21.67 10.75
N ARG A 195 5.44 21.70 9.65
CA ARG A 195 5.03 21.22 8.32
C ARG A 195 4.52 19.77 8.24
N ARG A 196 4.74 18.98 9.30
CA ARG A 196 4.37 17.56 9.47
C ARG A 196 3.54 17.29 10.72
N ARG A 197 3.22 18.35 11.46
CA ARG A 197 2.61 18.27 12.80
C ARG A 197 1.54 19.32 13.06
N ALA A 198 1.26 20.20 12.10
CA ALA A 198 0.14 21.11 12.18
C ALA A 198 -0.44 21.41 10.80
N PHE A 199 -1.75 21.60 10.76
CA PHE A 199 -2.48 22.05 9.60
C PHE A 199 -3.71 22.86 10.04
N ARG A 200 -4.22 23.69 9.14
CA ARG A 200 -5.49 24.39 9.34
C ARG A 200 -6.64 23.53 8.85
N PHE A 201 -7.72 23.49 9.62
CA PHE A 201 -8.94 22.74 9.37
C PHE A 201 -10.11 23.67 9.01
N GLU A 202 -11.21 23.11 8.51
CA GLU A 202 -12.42 23.89 8.27
C GLU A 202 -13.18 24.15 9.57
N LYS A 203 -13.75 25.35 9.71
CA LYS A 203 -14.38 25.79 10.96
C LYS A 203 -15.41 24.77 11.46
N GLY A 204 -15.22 24.28 12.69
CA GLY A 204 -16.10 23.32 13.35
C GLY A 204 -15.69 21.85 13.22
N GLU A 205 -14.64 21.53 12.46
CA GLU A 205 -14.11 20.16 12.37
C GLU A 205 -13.41 19.71 13.67
N PHE A 206 -12.77 20.63 14.39
CA PHE A 206 -12.14 20.38 15.68
C PHE A 206 -12.76 21.20 16.81
N ASN A 207 -12.75 20.66 18.03
CA ASN A 207 -13.16 21.37 19.23
C ASN A 207 -12.07 21.28 20.32
N PRO A 208 -11.47 22.40 20.75
CA PRO A 208 -10.43 22.39 21.79
C PRO A 208 -10.93 21.92 23.17
N LYS A 209 -12.24 21.77 23.35
CA LYS A 209 -12.88 21.34 24.61
C LYS A 209 -13.24 19.86 24.64
N TRP A 210 -12.87 19.06 23.62
CA TRP A 210 -13.14 17.62 23.65
C TRP A 210 -12.51 16.95 24.87
N TYR A 211 -13.26 16.03 25.47
CA TYR A 211 -12.80 15.24 26.60
C TYR A 211 -11.55 14.44 26.23
N ALA A 212 -10.55 14.44 27.12
CA ALA A 212 -9.26 13.78 26.91
C ALA A 212 -8.64 14.13 25.54
N LEU A 213 -8.66 15.42 25.14
CA LEU A 213 -8.22 15.91 23.82
C LEU A 213 -6.91 15.27 23.32
N ARG A 214 -5.93 15.04 24.20
CA ARG A 214 -4.63 14.46 23.82
C ARG A 214 -4.65 12.97 23.47
N ASP A 215 -5.77 12.28 23.72
CA ASP A 215 -6.05 10.91 23.28
C ASP A 215 -6.82 10.86 21.95
N VAL A 216 -7.26 12.01 21.43
CA VAL A 216 -7.84 12.11 20.08
C VAL A 216 -6.74 11.91 19.05
N GLU A 217 -7.04 11.12 18.04
CA GLU A 217 -6.09 10.73 16.99
C GLU A 217 -6.51 11.36 15.66
N VAL A 218 -5.54 11.81 14.87
CA VAL A 218 -5.72 12.20 13.48
C VAL A 218 -5.06 11.13 12.62
N VAL A 219 -5.84 10.59 11.68
CA VAL A 219 -5.36 9.63 10.68
C VAL A 219 -5.37 10.28 9.31
N SER A 220 -4.20 10.67 8.81
CA SER A 220 -4.03 11.28 7.49
C SER A 220 -3.59 10.27 6.44
N TYR A 221 -3.93 10.53 5.18
CA TYR A 221 -3.66 9.63 4.06
C TYR A 221 -2.69 10.28 3.07
N ASP A 222 -1.60 9.58 2.77
CA ASP A 222 -0.49 10.02 1.94
C ASP A 222 -0.29 9.08 0.76
N VAL A 223 -1.20 9.16 -0.23
CA VAL A 223 -1.20 8.34 -1.46
C VAL A 223 -1.18 6.82 -1.19
N TRP A 224 -0.04 6.24 -0.83
CA TRP A 224 0.21 4.84 -0.50
C TRP A 224 0.37 4.55 1.02
N THR A 225 0.51 5.55 1.88
CA THR A 225 0.57 5.37 3.35
C THR A 225 -0.59 6.04 4.08
N THR A 226 -0.75 5.66 5.35
CA THR A 226 -1.54 6.39 6.34
C THR A 226 -0.70 6.68 7.57
N GLU A 227 -0.93 7.87 8.12
CA GLU A 227 -0.23 8.36 9.30
C GLU A 227 -1.21 8.49 10.44
N ARG A 228 -0.81 8.07 11.65
CA ARG A 228 -1.61 8.24 12.86
C ARG A 228 -0.83 9.05 13.87
N GLN A 229 -1.38 10.20 14.23
CA GLN A 229 -0.80 11.13 15.21
C GLN A 229 -1.84 11.55 16.24
N TRP A 230 -1.40 11.98 17.41
CA TRP A 230 -2.28 12.41 18.49
C TRP A 230 -2.38 13.92 18.55
N VAL A 231 -3.56 14.45 18.87
CA VAL A 231 -3.74 15.88 19.09
C VAL A 231 -2.89 16.34 20.28
N GLU A 232 -2.16 17.43 20.08
CA GLU A 232 -1.45 18.15 21.14
C GLU A 232 -2.30 19.32 21.64
N SER A 233 -2.76 20.16 20.72
CA SER A 233 -3.63 21.30 21.01
C SER A 233 -4.42 21.73 19.77
N VAL A 234 -5.45 22.55 19.98
CA VAL A 234 -6.26 23.16 18.91
C VAL A 234 -6.35 24.66 19.18
N ASP A 235 -5.97 25.49 18.21
CA ASP A 235 -6.15 26.94 18.25
C ASP A 235 -7.39 27.35 17.45
N PRO A 236 -8.51 27.68 18.12
CA PRO A 236 -9.75 28.07 17.44
C PRO A 236 -9.71 29.48 16.84
N LYS A 237 -8.67 30.28 17.09
CA LYS A 237 -8.54 31.62 16.47
C LYS A 237 -7.99 31.54 15.04
N THR A 238 -7.16 30.54 14.78
CA THR A 238 -6.50 30.32 13.50
C THR A 238 -7.02 29.08 12.77
N ASP A 239 -7.94 28.35 13.40
CA ASP A 239 -8.45 27.05 12.97
C ASP A 239 -7.31 26.05 12.73
N THR A 240 -6.33 26.01 13.65
CA THR A 240 -5.12 25.17 13.53
C THR A 240 -5.14 24.04 14.54
N VAL A 241 -4.87 22.81 14.11
CA VAL A 241 -4.57 21.69 15.00
C VAL A 241 -3.07 21.47 15.06
N TYR A 242 -2.54 21.27 16.26
CA TYR A 242 -1.17 20.84 16.50
C TYR A 242 -1.18 19.39 16.98
N LEU A 243 -0.28 18.59 16.42
CA LEU A 243 -0.15 17.16 16.64
C LEU A 243 1.18 16.85 17.31
N GLN A 244 1.17 15.82 18.16
CA GLN A 244 2.34 15.39 18.90
C GLN A 244 3.43 14.89 17.93
N ASP A 245 4.68 15.16 18.27
CA ASP A 245 5.82 14.55 17.60
C ASP A 245 5.88 13.07 17.95
N ASN A 246 5.93 12.21 16.93
CA ASN A 246 6.09 10.77 17.09
C ASN A 246 7.54 10.32 16.85
N GLY A 247 8.46 11.24 16.56
CA GLY A 247 9.88 10.95 16.34
C GLY A 247 10.23 10.38 14.97
N PHE A 248 9.27 10.33 14.03
CA PHE A 248 9.46 9.81 12.68
C PHE A 248 9.45 10.92 11.64
N GLU A 249 10.24 10.75 10.57
CA GLU A 249 10.22 11.67 9.44
C GLU A 249 9.01 11.39 8.55
N LEU A 250 7.93 12.14 8.77
CA LEU A 250 6.70 12.04 7.99
C LEU A 250 6.79 12.76 6.63
N GLN A 251 5.91 12.40 5.71
CA GLN A 251 5.66 13.22 4.52
C GLN A 251 5.15 14.61 4.97
N ALA A 252 5.59 15.65 4.27
CA ALA A 252 5.07 16.99 4.54
C ALA A 252 3.59 17.04 4.15
N TYR A 253 2.76 17.63 5.01
CA TYR A 253 1.34 17.72 4.74
C TYR A 253 1.07 18.48 3.45
N GLN A 254 -0.01 18.08 2.78
CA GLN A 254 -0.49 18.74 1.57
C GLN A 254 -1.86 19.35 1.80
N VAL A 255 -2.12 20.47 1.15
CA VAL A 255 -3.47 21.05 1.08
C VAL A 255 -4.40 19.99 0.48
N ARG A 256 -5.60 19.84 1.03
CA ARG A 256 -6.59 18.82 0.61
C ARG A 256 -6.13 17.38 0.82
N GLN A 257 -5.10 17.17 1.63
CA GLN A 257 -4.82 15.83 2.11
C GLN A 257 -6.00 15.34 2.95
N ARG A 258 -6.39 14.08 2.71
CA ARG A 258 -7.48 13.47 3.47
C ARG A 258 -7.05 13.16 4.88
N PHE A 259 -7.96 13.36 5.82
CA PHE A 259 -7.82 12.81 7.16
C PHE A 259 -9.17 12.45 7.78
N TYR A 260 -9.15 11.66 8.83
CA TYR A 260 -10.25 11.57 9.77
C TYR A 260 -9.73 11.69 11.20
N ILE A 261 -10.61 12.04 12.11
CA ILE A 261 -10.35 12.19 13.54
C ILE A 261 -10.94 10.97 14.22
N ASP A 262 -10.11 10.16 14.87
CA ASP A 262 -10.49 8.94 15.57
C ASP A 262 -10.52 9.18 17.08
N ASN A 263 -11.20 8.30 17.82
CA ASN A 263 -11.27 8.30 19.27
C ASN A 263 -11.93 9.53 19.93
N VAL A 264 -12.96 10.11 19.29
CA VAL A 264 -13.67 11.27 19.85
C VAL A 264 -14.85 10.82 20.70
N ARG A 265 -14.78 10.97 22.03
CA ARG A 265 -15.83 10.52 22.97
C ARG A 265 -17.20 11.08 22.62
N GLU A 266 -17.27 12.37 22.31
CA GLU A 266 -18.48 13.09 21.97
C GLU A 266 -19.11 12.61 20.65
N ALA A 267 -18.35 11.88 19.81
CA ALA A 267 -18.84 11.26 18.59
C ALA A 267 -19.35 9.82 18.78
N LEU A 268 -19.37 9.29 20.02
CA LEU A 268 -19.94 7.98 20.35
C LEU A 268 -21.47 8.01 20.23
N ASN A 269 -21.98 7.86 19.02
CA ASN A 269 -23.41 8.06 18.74
C ASN A 269 -24.06 6.99 17.85
N LYS A 270 -23.29 6.14 17.15
CA LYS A 270 -23.85 5.03 16.35
C LYS A 270 -23.91 3.74 17.16
N PRO A 271 -24.99 2.95 17.05
CA PRO A 271 -25.01 1.58 17.56
C PRO A 271 -23.82 0.76 17.05
N GLY A 272 -23.25 -0.08 17.91
CA GLY A 272 -22.03 -0.86 17.62
C GLY A 272 -20.72 -0.13 17.90
N GLN A 273 -20.73 1.18 18.15
CA GLN A 273 -19.51 1.90 18.48
C GLN A 273 -19.09 1.69 19.94
N TRP A 274 -17.79 1.76 20.19
CA TRP A 274 -17.20 1.68 21.52
C TRP A 274 -16.10 2.72 21.71
N TYR A 275 -15.85 3.10 22.96
CA TYR A 275 -14.81 4.05 23.35
C TYR A 275 -14.10 3.57 24.60
N PHE A 276 -12.76 3.64 24.60
CA PHE A 276 -11.97 3.40 25.80
C PHE A 276 -11.66 4.73 26.50
N ASP A 277 -12.30 4.96 27.63
CA ASP A 277 -12.05 6.09 28.52
C ASP A 277 -10.77 5.80 29.31
N ARG A 278 -9.63 6.30 28.79
CA ARG A 278 -8.30 6.08 29.37
C ARG A 278 -8.14 6.70 30.76
N PRO A 279 -8.55 7.96 31.01
CA PRO A 279 -8.52 8.54 32.36
C PRO A 279 -9.29 7.70 33.39
N GLU A 280 -10.49 7.24 33.05
CA GLU A 280 -11.35 6.46 33.95
C GLU A 280 -11.07 4.95 33.94
N LYS A 281 -10.25 4.47 32.99
CA LYS A 281 -10.00 3.05 32.67
C LYS A 281 -11.28 2.25 32.49
N LYS A 282 -12.21 2.79 31.69
CA LYS A 282 -13.51 2.17 31.39
C LYS A 282 -13.71 1.97 29.91
N ILE A 283 -14.44 0.90 29.57
CA ILE A 283 -14.94 0.69 28.21
C ILE A 283 -16.38 1.16 28.19
N LEU A 284 -16.71 2.04 27.24
CA LEU A 284 -18.06 2.48 26.92
C LEU A 284 -18.49 1.82 25.61
N TYR A 285 -19.72 1.34 25.53
CA TYR A 285 -20.28 0.72 24.34
C TYR A 285 -21.70 1.23 24.08
N LYS A 286 -22.02 1.50 22.81
CA LYS A 286 -23.37 1.82 22.39
C LYS A 286 -24.03 0.57 21.79
N PRO A 287 -25.00 -0.06 22.47
CA PRO A 287 -25.58 -1.32 22.02
C PRO A 287 -26.36 -1.17 20.71
N MET A 288 -26.41 -2.27 19.95
CA MET A 288 -27.36 -2.44 18.85
C MET A 288 -28.80 -2.41 19.38
N PRO A 289 -29.78 -1.89 18.62
CA PRO A 289 -31.18 -1.97 19.01
C PRO A 289 -31.59 -3.42 19.32
N GLY A 290 -32.18 -3.66 20.50
CA GLY A 290 -32.62 -5.00 20.94
C GLY A 290 -31.52 -5.90 21.49
N GLN A 291 -30.26 -5.45 21.54
CA GLN A 291 -29.17 -6.23 22.11
C GLN A 291 -29.31 -6.37 23.63
N SER A 292 -29.19 -7.59 24.14
CA SER A 292 -29.21 -7.89 25.58
C SER A 292 -27.82 -7.84 26.18
N HIS A 293 -27.69 -7.21 27.35
CA HIS A 293 -26.43 -7.18 28.10
C HIS A 293 -26.15 -8.51 28.83
N GLN A 294 -27.10 -9.45 28.82
CA GLN A 294 -26.97 -10.77 29.46
C GLN A 294 -26.32 -11.81 28.52
N GLU A 295 -26.41 -11.62 27.19
CA GLU A 295 -25.84 -12.50 26.16
C GLU A 295 -24.69 -11.80 25.41
N PHE A 296 -23.81 -11.16 26.18
CA PHE A 296 -22.81 -10.24 25.67
C PHE A 296 -21.40 -10.81 25.84
N SER A 297 -20.86 -11.40 24.78
CA SER A 297 -19.46 -11.82 24.72
C SER A 297 -18.63 -10.70 24.11
N ALA A 298 -17.80 -10.05 24.94
CA ALA A 298 -16.85 -9.04 24.50
C ALA A 298 -15.43 -9.49 24.82
N VAL A 299 -14.50 -9.25 23.89
CA VAL A 299 -13.08 -9.61 24.02
C VAL A 299 -12.23 -8.41 23.67
N VAL A 300 -11.20 -8.15 24.48
CA VAL A 300 -10.15 -7.17 24.16
C VAL A 300 -8.80 -7.87 24.07
N PRO A 301 -8.07 -7.73 22.96
CA PRO A 301 -6.70 -8.23 22.83
C PRO A 301 -5.74 -7.60 23.84
N ILE A 302 -4.88 -8.43 24.46
CA ILE A 302 -3.79 -7.95 25.33
C ILE A 302 -2.42 -8.55 24.97
N VAL A 303 -2.37 -9.67 24.25
CA VAL A 303 -1.12 -10.31 23.80
C VAL A 303 -0.87 -9.98 22.32
N ARG A 304 0.26 -9.34 22.00
CA ARG A 304 0.62 -9.00 20.60
C ARG A 304 1.04 -10.23 19.78
N ARG A 305 1.97 -11.03 20.30
CA ARG A 305 2.48 -12.25 19.66
C ARG A 305 1.86 -13.46 20.34
N LEU A 306 1.04 -14.24 19.66
CA LEU A 306 0.49 -15.48 20.24
C LEU A 306 1.58 -16.55 20.29
N PHE A 307 2.31 -16.72 19.20
CA PHE A 307 3.52 -17.53 19.11
C PHE A 307 4.74 -16.66 18.82
N ASP A 308 5.80 -16.85 19.59
CA ASP A 308 7.08 -16.16 19.45
C ASP A 308 8.20 -17.20 19.31
N LEU A 309 8.61 -17.47 18.07
CA LEU A 309 9.67 -18.43 17.74
C LEU A 309 10.99 -17.67 17.66
N ARG A 310 11.89 -17.88 18.62
CA ARG A 310 13.16 -17.14 18.69
C ARG A 310 14.35 -18.07 18.76
N GLY A 311 15.11 -18.11 17.68
CA GLY A 311 16.48 -18.62 17.69
C GLY A 311 17.48 -17.58 18.20
N ALA A 312 18.68 -18.05 18.52
CA ALA A 312 19.88 -17.27 18.74
C ALA A 312 20.89 -17.60 17.61
N PRO A 313 20.70 -17.03 16.40
CA PRO A 313 21.51 -17.36 15.23
C PRO A 313 23.00 -17.03 15.37
N GLU A 314 23.36 -16.04 16.19
CA GLU A 314 24.77 -15.72 16.51
C GLU A 314 25.48 -16.86 17.26
N ASP A 315 24.71 -17.67 18.01
CA ASP A 315 25.19 -18.86 18.70
C ASP A 315 24.95 -20.15 17.89
N HIS A 316 24.54 -20.03 16.62
CA HIS A 316 24.09 -21.13 15.77
C HIS A 316 22.95 -21.97 16.37
N ALA A 317 22.13 -21.38 17.26
CA ALA A 317 21.01 -22.06 17.89
C ALA A 317 19.70 -21.63 17.23
N TYR A 318 19.12 -22.48 16.38
CA TYR A 318 17.90 -22.18 15.65
C TYR A 318 16.68 -22.90 16.24
N VAL A 319 15.48 -22.35 15.98
CA VAL A 319 14.22 -23.07 16.17
C VAL A 319 13.94 -23.89 14.91
N GLU A 320 13.95 -25.22 15.03
CA GLU A 320 13.90 -26.10 13.86
C GLU A 320 12.78 -27.13 13.92
N HIS A 321 12.21 -27.47 12.76
CA HIS A 321 11.28 -28.60 12.61
C HIS A 321 10.04 -28.53 13.53
N VAL A 322 9.41 -27.35 13.56
CA VAL A 322 8.18 -27.08 14.31
C VAL A 322 7.01 -26.99 13.35
N THR A 323 5.89 -27.65 13.68
CA THR A 323 4.64 -27.54 12.93
C THR A 323 3.51 -27.09 13.86
N ILE A 324 2.83 -26.01 13.49
CA ILE A 324 1.57 -25.57 14.12
C ILE A 324 0.47 -25.82 13.08
N LYS A 325 -0.53 -26.65 13.42
CA LYS A 325 -1.57 -26.99 12.46
C LYS A 325 -2.95 -27.24 13.03
N GLU A 326 -4.00 -26.96 12.25
CA GLU A 326 -5.41 -27.20 12.64
C GLU A 326 -5.83 -26.39 13.88
N VAL A 327 -5.31 -25.17 14.06
CA VAL A 327 -5.60 -24.31 15.23
C VAL A 327 -6.16 -22.96 14.80
N ARG A 328 -7.14 -22.44 15.53
CA ARG A 328 -7.58 -21.03 15.41
C ARG A 328 -6.73 -20.13 16.30
N LEU A 329 -6.28 -19.01 15.74
CA LEU A 329 -5.40 -18.03 16.37
C LEU A 329 -6.09 -16.67 16.31
N GLU A 330 -6.54 -16.18 17.46
CA GLU A 330 -7.41 -15.02 17.51
C GLU A 330 -6.93 -13.94 18.49
N HIS A 331 -7.42 -12.71 18.28
CA HIS A 331 -7.32 -11.61 19.24
C HIS A 331 -5.87 -11.23 19.61
N SER A 332 -4.97 -11.16 18.62
CA SER A 332 -3.67 -10.53 18.83
C SER A 332 -3.80 -9.01 18.97
N ALA A 333 -3.09 -8.42 19.93
CA ALA A 333 -3.14 -7.00 20.21
C ALA A 333 -2.28 -6.18 19.24
N CYS A 334 -2.64 -4.91 19.06
CA CYS A 334 -1.78 -3.91 18.42
C CYS A 334 -1.27 -2.90 19.44
N ALA A 335 0.02 -2.59 19.42
CA ALA A 335 0.62 -1.63 20.34
C ALA A 335 0.61 -0.18 19.84
N VAL A 336 -0.52 0.26 19.25
CA VAL A 336 -0.72 1.67 18.89
C VAL A 336 -0.61 2.53 20.16
N SER A 337 0.44 3.34 20.24
CA SER A 337 0.62 4.32 21.31
C SER A 337 1.40 5.53 20.81
N ARG A 338 1.36 6.62 21.59
CA ARG A 338 2.03 7.90 21.30
C ARG A 338 3.55 7.79 21.02
N VAL A 339 4.18 6.68 21.41
CA VAL A 339 5.63 6.45 21.32
C VAL A 339 5.97 5.30 20.37
N ASN A 340 4.98 4.49 19.96
CA ASN A 340 5.24 3.16 19.39
C ASN A 340 4.55 2.92 18.03
N LEU A 341 3.94 3.94 17.43
CA LEU A 341 3.73 3.91 15.99
C LEU A 341 4.95 4.56 15.32
N ALA A 342 5.90 3.69 15.00
CA ALA A 342 6.74 3.93 13.86
C ALA A 342 5.83 4.03 12.64
N ASN A 343 5.74 5.24 12.09
CA ASN A 343 5.32 5.37 10.73
C ASN A 343 6.32 4.60 9.88
N ASP A 344 5.83 3.65 9.12
CA ASP A 344 6.63 2.90 8.19
C ASP A 344 6.48 3.54 6.81
N GLY A 345 7.59 3.91 6.19
CA GLY A 345 7.55 4.18 4.76
C GLY A 345 7.07 2.93 4.03
N GLN A 346 5.78 2.86 3.70
CA GLN A 346 5.12 1.85 2.86
C GLN A 346 4.99 0.43 3.46
N SER A 347 3.85 -0.26 3.23
CA SER A 347 3.64 -1.69 3.52
C SER A 347 3.43 -2.13 4.99
N SER A 348 3.24 -1.24 5.95
CA SER A 348 3.13 -1.53 7.40
C SER A 348 4.33 -2.30 8.01
N THR A 349 5.56 -2.19 7.51
CA THR A 349 6.68 -3.05 7.96
C THR A 349 7.33 -2.61 9.28
N VAL A 350 7.54 -1.32 9.48
CA VAL A 350 8.26 -0.78 10.65
C VAL A 350 7.32 -0.62 11.84
N GLY A 351 7.69 -1.14 13.01
CA GLY A 351 6.92 -0.99 14.27
C GLY A 351 5.73 -1.94 14.43
N PHE A 352 5.32 -2.65 13.38
CA PHE A 352 4.27 -3.68 13.43
C PHE A 352 4.85 -5.07 13.72
N GLU A 353 4.18 -5.85 14.56
CA GLU A 353 4.48 -7.25 14.87
C GLU A 353 3.47 -8.17 14.17
N SER A 354 3.35 -9.40 14.66
CA SER A 354 2.44 -10.40 14.12
C SER A 354 1.90 -11.34 15.19
N ALA A 355 0.79 -12.01 14.91
CA ALA A 355 0.26 -13.06 15.77
C ALA A 355 1.24 -14.25 15.88
N ILE A 356 1.93 -14.60 14.78
CA ILE A 356 3.02 -15.58 14.76
C ILE A 356 4.29 -14.89 14.28
N PHE A 357 5.23 -14.68 15.20
CA PHE A 357 6.53 -14.09 14.90
C PHE A 357 7.61 -15.17 14.88
N GLY A 358 8.57 -15.08 13.95
CA GLY A 358 9.75 -15.92 13.95
C GLY A 358 11.03 -15.20 13.50
N GLN A 359 12.12 -15.47 14.20
CA GLN A 359 13.48 -15.07 13.84
C GLN A 359 14.46 -16.18 14.21
N GLY A 360 15.44 -16.48 13.34
CA GLY A 360 16.36 -17.60 13.57
C GLY A 360 15.67 -18.96 13.49
N VAL A 361 14.77 -19.15 12.53
CA VAL A 361 13.95 -20.37 12.41
C VAL A 361 14.26 -21.15 11.13
N LYS A 362 14.18 -22.48 11.20
CA LYS A 362 14.37 -23.36 10.03
C LYS A 362 13.29 -24.43 9.95
N ASN A 363 12.75 -24.68 8.76
CA ASN A 363 11.80 -25.78 8.53
C ASN A 363 10.56 -25.70 9.45
N VAL A 364 9.98 -24.50 9.58
CA VAL A 364 8.78 -24.25 10.38
C VAL A 364 7.54 -24.24 9.49
N ASN A 365 6.50 -24.96 9.88
CA ASN A 365 5.28 -25.10 9.10
C ASN A 365 4.06 -24.58 9.86
N ILE A 366 3.29 -23.68 9.23
CA ILE A 366 1.99 -23.20 9.70
C ILE A 366 0.95 -23.70 8.69
N VAL A 367 0.10 -24.64 9.10
CA VAL A 367 -0.71 -25.43 8.14
C VAL A 367 -2.15 -25.61 8.60
N ASP A 368 -3.13 -25.41 7.72
CA ASP A 368 -4.56 -25.61 8.05
C ASP A 368 -5.02 -24.77 9.27
N CYS A 369 -4.44 -23.58 9.47
CA CYS A 369 -4.78 -22.70 10.59
C CYS A 369 -5.76 -21.59 10.16
N GLU A 370 -6.58 -21.13 11.09
CA GLU A 370 -7.32 -19.87 10.93
C GLU A 370 -6.65 -18.81 11.79
N ILE A 371 -6.33 -17.65 11.22
CA ILE A 371 -5.71 -16.52 11.93
C ILE A 371 -6.63 -15.33 11.73
N ALA A 372 -7.30 -14.91 12.80
CA ALA A 372 -8.37 -13.93 12.71
C ALA A 372 -8.32 -12.88 13.83
N HIS A 373 -9.05 -11.78 13.63
CA HIS A 373 -9.30 -10.80 14.69
C HIS A 373 -8.02 -10.19 15.29
N GLY A 374 -6.95 -10.11 14.49
CA GLY A 374 -5.63 -9.66 14.94
C GLY A 374 -5.43 -8.16 14.81
N GLY A 375 -4.50 -7.61 15.59
CA GLY A 375 -4.19 -6.18 15.60
C GLY A 375 -3.14 -5.74 14.61
N GLU A 376 -2.18 -6.61 14.31
CA GLU A 376 -1.03 -6.32 13.44
C GLU A 376 -1.02 -7.36 12.31
N HIS A 377 0.15 -7.85 11.86
CA HIS A 377 0.19 -8.87 10.81
C HIS A 377 -0.26 -10.24 11.32
N ALA A 378 -0.64 -11.14 10.42
CA ALA A 378 -0.92 -12.52 10.81
C ALA A 378 0.38 -13.27 11.12
N ILE A 379 1.34 -13.20 10.20
CA ILE A 379 2.60 -13.95 10.27
C ILE A 379 3.76 -13.05 9.83
N ARG A 380 4.83 -13.03 10.63
CA ARG A 380 6.09 -12.38 10.26
C ARG A 380 7.28 -13.29 10.55
N PHE A 381 8.07 -13.58 9.53
CA PHE A 381 9.32 -14.33 9.64
C PHE A 381 10.47 -13.51 9.07
N MET A 382 11.49 -13.24 9.88
CA MET A 382 12.54 -12.29 9.54
C MET A 382 13.89 -12.73 10.10
N GLY A 383 14.97 -12.50 9.36
CA GLY A 383 16.34 -12.72 9.84
C GLY A 383 16.67 -14.19 10.14
N ALA A 384 17.79 -14.67 9.63
CA ALA A 384 18.27 -16.04 9.84
C ALA A 384 17.19 -17.12 9.66
N THR A 385 16.31 -16.96 8.67
CA THR A 385 15.11 -17.78 8.50
C THR A 385 15.13 -18.56 7.19
N GLU A 386 14.84 -19.85 7.22
CA GLU A 386 14.89 -20.72 6.05
C GLU A 386 13.77 -21.77 6.05
N GLY A 387 13.21 -22.08 4.89
CA GLY A 387 12.34 -23.26 4.74
C GLY A 387 11.01 -23.16 5.48
N VAL A 388 10.46 -21.95 5.65
CA VAL A 388 9.14 -21.77 6.27
C VAL A 388 8.03 -22.13 5.28
N THR A 389 7.03 -22.91 5.69
CA THR A 389 5.82 -23.16 4.91
C THR A 389 4.59 -22.58 5.60
N VAL A 390 3.83 -21.74 4.90
CA VAL A 390 2.49 -21.29 5.29
C VAL A 390 1.50 -21.83 4.26
N GLN A 391 0.64 -22.77 4.67
CA GLN A 391 -0.20 -23.49 3.72
C GLN A 391 -1.62 -23.76 4.21
N ARG A 392 -2.62 -23.53 3.33
CA ARG A 392 -4.05 -23.74 3.64
C ARG A 392 -4.53 -22.97 4.87
N CYS A 393 -3.95 -21.80 5.11
CA CYS A 393 -4.37 -20.92 6.19
C CYS A 393 -5.46 -19.96 5.72
N HIS A 394 -6.46 -19.74 6.58
CA HIS A 394 -7.48 -18.71 6.41
C HIS A 394 -7.12 -17.52 7.28
N ILE A 395 -6.76 -16.40 6.67
CA ILE A 395 -6.27 -15.20 7.35
C ILE A 395 -7.25 -14.06 7.09
N HIS A 396 -7.91 -13.56 8.14
CA HIS A 396 -8.93 -12.52 7.96
C HIS A 396 -9.10 -11.57 9.13
N ASP A 397 -9.74 -10.42 8.89
CA ASP A 397 -9.98 -9.39 9.91
C ASP A 397 -8.69 -8.97 10.66
N MET A 398 -7.64 -8.64 9.90
CA MET A 398 -6.35 -8.23 10.45
C MET A 398 -6.22 -6.70 10.48
N GLY A 399 -5.69 -6.17 11.58
CA GLY A 399 -5.35 -4.75 11.68
C GLY A 399 -4.18 -4.37 10.76
N GLY A 400 -3.19 -5.25 10.62
CA GLY A 400 -2.12 -5.17 9.61
C GLY A 400 -2.39 -6.12 8.44
N GLY A 401 -1.32 -6.70 7.90
CA GLY A 401 -1.33 -7.54 6.70
C GLY A 401 -1.37 -9.04 6.95
N GLY A 402 -1.17 -9.84 5.90
CA GLY A 402 -1.12 -11.29 5.99
C GLY A 402 0.27 -11.81 6.38
N VAL A 403 1.07 -12.20 5.38
CA VAL A 403 2.36 -12.90 5.58
C VAL A 403 3.54 -12.03 5.17
N TYR A 404 4.48 -11.81 6.09
CA TYR A 404 5.65 -10.95 5.89
C TYR A 404 6.93 -11.78 6.03
N LEU A 405 7.78 -11.75 5.00
CA LEU A 405 9.03 -12.53 4.93
C LEU A 405 10.23 -11.62 4.68
N GLY A 406 11.27 -11.74 5.50
CA GLY A 406 12.54 -11.03 5.33
C GLY A 406 12.67 -9.76 6.17
N LEU A 407 13.86 -9.17 6.13
CA LEU A 407 14.17 -7.91 6.83
C LEU A 407 13.61 -6.71 6.07
N ASP A 408 13.22 -5.68 6.81
CA ASP A 408 12.60 -4.42 6.35
C ASP A 408 13.52 -3.20 6.52
N CYS A 409 14.79 -3.41 6.89
CA CYS A 409 15.78 -2.35 7.04
C CYS A 409 16.21 -1.76 5.68
N SER A 410 16.92 -0.63 5.71
CA SER A 410 17.55 -0.10 4.50
C SER A 410 18.52 -1.13 3.90
N ILE A 411 18.75 -1.06 2.58
CA ILE A 411 19.70 -1.97 1.93
C ILE A 411 21.12 -1.79 2.48
N GLN A 412 21.51 -0.55 2.85
CA GLN A 412 22.80 -0.28 3.47
C GLN A 412 22.93 -0.98 4.83
N ASP A 413 21.89 -0.93 5.65
CA ASP A 413 21.89 -1.58 6.96
C ASP A 413 21.86 -3.11 6.83
N TYR A 414 21.12 -3.64 5.85
CA TYR A 414 21.11 -5.07 5.54
C TYR A 414 22.53 -5.61 5.34
N PHE A 415 23.35 -4.92 4.54
CA PHE A 415 24.72 -5.36 4.27
C PHE A 415 25.70 -5.12 5.42
N ARG A 416 25.35 -4.29 6.41
CA ARG A 416 26.12 -4.10 7.65
C ARG A 416 25.84 -5.20 8.68
N LEU A 417 24.70 -5.88 8.58
CA LEU A 417 24.38 -7.00 9.47
C LEU A 417 25.31 -8.21 9.22
N PRO A 418 25.66 -8.96 10.27
CA PRO A 418 26.34 -10.26 10.14
C PRO A 418 25.57 -11.23 9.23
N LEU A 419 26.29 -12.14 8.56
CA LEU A 419 25.69 -13.06 7.60
C LEU A 419 24.70 -14.02 8.27
N GLU A 420 25.05 -14.48 9.47
CA GLU A 420 24.31 -15.43 10.30
C GLU A 420 22.93 -14.90 10.72
N VAL A 421 22.74 -13.59 10.82
CA VAL A 421 21.48 -12.98 11.28
C VAL A 421 20.59 -12.42 10.16
N ARG A 422 21.13 -12.24 8.94
CA ARG A 422 20.42 -11.48 7.89
C ARG A 422 19.72 -12.32 6.81
N PHE A 423 20.11 -13.57 6.60
CA PHE A 423 19.54 -14.38 5.52
C PHE A 423 18.05 -14.70 5.76
N THR A 424 17.22 -14.55 4.74
CA THR A 424 15.86 -15.11 4.73
C THR A 424 15.56 -15.66 3.34
N GLY A 425 14.99 -16.86 3.25
CA GLY A 425 14.61 -17.41 1.95
C GLY A 425 14.12 -18.85 1.99
N GLN A 426 13.87 -19.40 0.79
CA GLN A 426 13.33 -20.75 0.61
C GLN A 426 11.97 -20.97 1.30
N CYS A 427 11.18 -19.90 1.46
CA CYS A 427 9.87 -20.00 2.07
C CYS A 427 8.78 -20.30 1.03
N VAL A 428 7.73 -21.00 1.47
CA VAL A 428 6.56 -21.34 0.65
C VAL A 428 5.32 -20.72 1.30
N VAL A 429 4.62 -19.86 0.57
CA VAL A 429 3.29 -19.34 0.96
C VAL A 429 2.32 -19.83 -0.08
N ASP A 430 1.63 -20.93 0.23
CA ASP A 430 0.86 -21.70 -0.74
C ASP A 430 -0.59 -21.95 -0.33
N ASN A 431 -1.55 -21.74 -1.24
CA ASN A 431 -2.94 -22.14 -1.04
C ASN A 431 -3.62 -21.49 0.19
N ASN A 432 -3.31 -20.23 0.49
CA ASN A 432 -3.89 -19.48 1.60
C ASN A 432 -5.01 -18.55 1.13
N PHE A 433 -6.01 -18.31 1.97
CA PHE A 433 -7.04 -17.31 1.73
C PHE A 433 -6.84 -16.12 2.68
N ILE A 434 -6.46 -14.97 2.14
CA ILE A 434 -6.13 -13.75 2.89
C ILE A 434 -7.14 -12.66 2.52
N HIS A 435 -7.94 -12.19 3.48
CA HIS A 435 -8.88 -11.11 3.18
C HIS A 435 -9.17 -10.18 4.35
N ASP A 436 -9.89 -9.09 4.08
CA ASP A 436 -10.36 -8.15 5.11
C ASP A 436 -9.25 -7.70 6.06
N SER A 437 -8.10 -7.34 5.49
CA SER A 437 -6.89 -6.95 6.22
C SER A 437 -6.59 -5.46 6.03
N GLY A 438 -5.71 -4.91 6.87
CA GLY A 438 -5.38 -3.48 6.91
C GLY A 438 -6.42 -2.62 7.66
N LYS A 439 -7.15 -3.20 8.63
CA LYS A 439 -8.20 -2.49 9.39
C LYS A 439 -7.66 -1.37 10.30
N LEU A 440 -6.40 -1.47 10.75
CA LEU A 440 -5.72 -0.44 11.55
C LEU A 440 -4.62 0.28 10.75
N SER A 441 -3.95 -0.43 9.83
CA SER A 441 -2.96 0.10 8.90
C SER A 441 -3.34 -0.24 7.46
N PRO A 442 -4.08 0.66 6.77
CA PRO A 442 -4.51 0.46 5.39
C PRO A 442 -3.38 0.18 4.39
N GLN A 443 -2.15 0.63 4.66
CA GLN A 443 -1.01 0.36 3.78
C GLN A 443 -0.46 -1.06 3.85
N ALA A 444 -1.03 -1.94 4.68
CA ALA A 444 -0.57 -3.32 4.79
C ALA A 444 -0.80 -4.14 3.51
N CYS A 445 0.10 -5.09 3.24
CA CYS A 445 0.02 -6.00 2.11
C CYS A 445 -0.59 -7.35 2.51
N GLY A 446 -1.17 -8.05 1.53
CA GLY A 446 -1.60 -9.45 1.74
C GLY A 446 -0.40 -10.35 1.98
N ILE A 447 0.61 -10.25 1.10
CA ILE A 447 1.91 -10.90 1.27
C ILE A 447 3.00 -9.87 0.97
N TRP A 448 4.01 -9.79 1.82
CA TRP A 448 5.16 -8.91 1.64
C TRP A 448 6.46 -9.71 1.74
N ILE A 449 7.33 -9.55 0.75
CA ILE A 449 8.68 -10.11 0.70
C ILE A 449 9.66 -8.93 0.74
N GLY A 450 10.35 -8.77 1.85
CA GLY A 450 11.42 -7.78 2.03
C GLY A 450 12.74 -8.26 1.43
N HIS A 451 13.79 -8.22 2.24
CA HIS A 451 15.10 -8.80 1.89
C HIS A 451 15.09 -10.34 2.01
N SER A 452 14.37 -11.01 1.10
CA SER A 452 14.22 -12.48 1.09
C SER A 452 14.12 -13.07 -0.33
N GLY A 453 14.94 -14.09 -0.60
CA GLY A 453 15.06 -14.74 -1.92
C GLY A 453 14.61 -16.20 -1.95
N ASP A 454 14.53 -16.77 -3.14
CA ASP A 454 14.19 -18.20 -3.36
C ASP A 454 12.81 -18.61 -2.80
N ASN A 455 11.87 -17.67 -2.68
CA ASN A 455 10.54 -17.95 -2.14
C ASN A 455 9.57 -18.39 -3.23
N ARG A 456 8.58 -19.21 -2.86
CA ARG A 456 7.44 -19.57 -3.71
C ARG A 456 6.14 -19.06 -3.11
N ILE A 457 5.45 -18.18 -3.83
CA ILE A 457 4.17 -17.61 -3.47
C ILE A 457 3.13 -18.12 -4.47
N SER A 458 2.37 -19.14 -4.10
CA SER A 458 1.47 -19.82 -5.05
C SER A 458 0.06 -20.12 -4.59
N HIS A 459 -0.88 -20.16 -5.52
CA HIS A 459 -2.26 -20.61 -5.26
C HIS A 459 -2.99 -19.85 -4.15
N ASN A 460 -2.55 -18.64 -3.80
CA ASN A 460 -3.23 -17.84 -2.76
C ASN A 460 -4.41 -17.08 -3.37
N VAL A 461 -5.44 -16.86 -2.56
CA VAL A 461 -6.50 -15.90 -2.85
C VAL A 461 -6.35 -14.71 -1.91
N ILE A 462 -6.21 -13.51 -2.46
CA ILE A 462 -6.05 -12.26 -1.71
C ILE A 462 -7.16 -11.29 -2.12
N ALA A 463 -7.97 -10.85 -1.16
CA ALA A 463 -9.12 -9.98 -1.45
C ALA A 463 -9.43 -8.98 -0.34
N ASN A 464 -10.21 -7.94 -0.63
CA ASN A 464 -10.69 -7.01 0.40
C ASN A 464 -9.57 -6.32 1.21
N LEU A 465 -8.52 -5.84 0.54
CA LEU A 465 -7.47 -5.00 1.15
C LEU A 465 -7.56 -3.55 0.65
N TYR A 466 -6.94 -2.64 1.39
CA TYR A 466 -6.87 -1.21 1.06
C TYR A 466 -5.61 -0.79 0.29
N TYR A 467 -4.67 -1.71 0.07
CA TYR A 467 -3.42 -1.47 -0.67
C TYR A 467 -3.03 -2.70 -1.51
N THR A 468 -1.75 -3.07 -1.51
CA THR A 468 -1.13 -4.05 -2.40
C THR A 468 -1.46 -5.49 -2.02
N GLY A 469 -1.66 -6.33 -3.03
CA GLY A 469 -1.89 -7.77 -2.84
C GLY A 469 -0.61 -8.49 -2.42
N ILE A 470 0.36 -8.54 -3.33
CA ILE A 470 1.69 -9.13 -3.13
C ILE A 470 2.76 -8.08 -3.42
N SER A 471 3.65 -7.82 -2.46
CA SER A 471 4.81 -6.93 -2.60
C SER A 471 6.11 -7.73 -2.55
N VAL A 472 7.03 -7.53 -3.49
CA VAL A 472 8.30 -8.26 -3.58
C VAL A 472 9.49 -7.33 -3.77
N GLY A 473 10.42 -7.36 -2.83
CA GLY A 473 11.63 -6.53 -2.81
C GLY A 473 11.49 -5.28 -1.94
N TRP A 474 12.62 -4.77 -1.47
CA TRP A 474 12.70 -3.62 -0.54
C TRP A 474 13.89 -2.70 -0.85
N CYS A 475 14.13 -2.43 -2.14
CA CYS A 475 15.28 -1.65 -2.62
C CYS A 475 14.88 -0.66 -3.73
N TRP A 476 14.83 0.64 -3.43
CA TRP A 476 14.40 1.70 -4.35
C TRP A 476 15.51 2.23 -5.30
N ASN A 477 16.68 1.58 -5.37
CA ASN A 477 17.83 2.06 -6.14
C ASN A 477 18.22 1.06 -7.24
N THR A 478 18.79 1.55 -8.35
CA THR A 478 19.16 0.75 -9.53
C THR A 478 20.61 0.24 -9.55
N ALA A 479 21.45 0.66 -8.61
CA ALA A 479 22.84 0.23 -8.38
C ALA A 479 23.41 1.03 -7.19
N PRO A 480 24.51 0.60 -6.52
CA PRO A 480 25.35 -0.58 -6.77
C PRO A 480 25.08 -1.78 -5.85
N MET A 481 24.05 -1.74 -4.99
CA MET A 481 23.80 -2.80 -4.01
C MET A 481 22.67 -3.73 -4.51
N PRO A 482 22.94 -5.02 -4.78
CA PRO A 482 21.95 -5.94 -5.32
C PRO A 482 20.86 -6.25 -4.29
N SER A 483 19.60 -6.36 -4.74
CA SER A 483 18.49 -6.79 -3.89
C SER A 483 18.73 -8.21 -3.38
N PRO A 484 18.45 -8.52 -2.11
CA PRO A 484 18.38 -9.90 -1.63
C PRO A 484 17.12 -10.64 -2.13
N ALA A 485 16.13 -9.91 -2.66
CA ALA A 485 14.85 -10.45 -3.10
C ALA A 485 14.87 -11.09 -4.50
N VAL A 486 15.73 -12.09 -4.67
CA VAL A 486 16.02 -12.72 -5.97
C VAL A 486 15.40 -14.11 -6.09
N ARG A 487 15.23 -14.61 -7.32
CA ARG A 487 14.72 -15.97 -7.63
C ARG A 487 13.38 -16.28 -6.96
N ASN A 488 12.55 -15.26 -6.76
CA ASN A 488 11.21 -15.43 -6.19
C ASN A 488 10.24 -15.88 -7.28
N LEU A 489 9.37 -16.84 -6.97
CA LEU A 489 8.34 -17.36 -7.86
C LEU A 489 6.95 -16.99 -7.35
N VAL A 490 6.25 -16.11 -8.08
CA VAL A 490 4.89 -15.66 -7.77
C VAL A 490 3.94 -16.21 -8.82
N GLU A 491 3.18 -17.26 -8.50
CA GLU A 491 2.38 -17.97 -9.51
C GLU A 491 1.01 -18.48 -9.07
N TYR A 492 0.05 -18.52 -10.00
CA TYR A 492 -1.29 -19.06 -9.74
C TYR A 492 -2.06 -18.35 -8.60
N ASN A 493 -1.73 -17.10 -8.27
CA ASN A 493 -2.46 -16.34 -7.25
C ASN A 493 -3.68 -15.63 -7.87
N ARG A 494 -4.79 -15.60 -7.13
CA ARG A 494 -5.98 -14.80 -7.44
C ARG A 494 -6.02 -13.59 -6.52
N ILE A 495 -6.04 -12.39 -7.09
CA ILE A 495 -5.97 -11.14 -6.35
C ILE A 495 -7.10 -10.24 -6.83
N TYR A 496 -7.99 -9.80 -5.95
CA TYR A 496 -9.12 -8.96 -6.38
C TYR A 496 -9.67 -8.03 -5.31
N ASN A 497 -10.44 -7.03 -5.74
CA ASN A 497 -11.12 -6.09 -4.85
C ASN A 497 -10.14 -5.41 -3.87
N LEU A 498 -9.11 -4.78 -4.44
CA LEU A 498 -8.08 -4.07 -3.69
C LEU A 498 -8.20 -2.56 -3.85
N SER A 499 -7.57 -1.86 -2.90
CA SER A 499 -7.55 -0.40 -2.77
C SER A 499 -8.92 0.20 -2.44
N ASN A 500 -9.98 -0.18 -3.16
CA ASN A 500 -11.37 0.14 -2.87
C ASN A 500 -11.62 1.64 -2.60
N GLY A 501 -10.94 2.50 -3.35
CA GLY A 501 -11.03 3.96 -3.18
C GLY A 501 -10.35 4.49 -1.91
N VAL A 502 -9.44 3.73 -1.29
CA VAL A 502 -8.77 4.11 -0.04
C VAL A 502 -7.35 4.59 -0.29
N LEU A 503 -6.46 3.79 -0.87
CA LEU A 503 -5.09 4.22 -1.21
C LEU A 503 -4.87 4.29 -2.73
N SER A 504 -3.66 4.59 -3.15
CA SER A 504 -3.20 4.64 -4.54
C SER A 504 -1.72 4.24 -4.57
N ASP A 505 -1.12 4.16 -5.77
CA ASP A 505 0.32 3.88 -5.92
C ASP A 505 0.74 2.55 -5.26
N GLY A 506 -0.08 1.53 -5.51
CA GLY A 506 0.20 0.13 -5.18
C GLY A 506 -0.21 -0.74 -6.36
N GLY A 507 -0.14 -2.07 -6.17
CA GLY A 507 -0.54 -2.98 -7.22
C GLY A 507 -1.16 -4.29 -6.74
N GLY A 508 -1.76 -5.03 -7.66
CA GLY A 508 -2.09 -6.43 -7.41
C GLY A 508 -0.81 -7.20 -7.07
N ILE A 509 0.20 -7.07 -7.92
CA ILE A 509 1.57 -7.52 -7.65
C ILE A 509 2.52 -6.34 -7.88
N TYR A 510 3.26 -5.98 -6.83
CA TYR A 510 4.24 -4.91 -6.77
C TYR A 510 5.65 -5.50 -6.63
N LEU A 511 6.60 -5.03 -7.42
CA LEU A 511 7.99 -5.48 -7.41
C LEU A 511 8.96 -4.30 -7.36
N LEU A 512 10.08 -4.49 -6.67
CA LEU A 512 11.03 -3.42 -6.40
C LEU A 512 12.48 -3.93 -6.40
N GLY A 513 13.37 -3.17 -7.05
CA GLY A 513 14.80 -3.45 -7.11
C GLY A 513 15.23 -4.62 -8.03
N VAL A 514 16.54 -4.71 -8.29
CA VAL A 514 17.14 -5.69 -9.19
C VAL A 514 16.96 -7.12 -8.66
N SER A 515 16.17 -7.95 -9.36
CA SER A 515 15.64 -9.21 -8.82
C SER A 515 15.87 -10.41 -9.76
N PRO A 516 17.13 -10.76 -10.09
CA PRO A 516 17.46 -11.80 -11.06
C PRO A 516 16.77 -13.14 -10.77
N GLY A 517 16.26 -13.76 -11.84
CA GLY A 517 15.57 -15.05 -11.78
C GLY A 517 14.17 -15.01 -11.18
N THR A 518 13.66 -13.83 -10.80
CA THR A 518 12.29 -13.68 -10.29
C THR A 518 11.27 -13.82 -11.43
N MET A 519 10.22 -14.58 -11.16
CA MET A 519 9.16 -14.93 -12.11
C MET A 519 7.78 -14.60 -11.54
N VAL A 520 6.96 -13.92 -12.33
CA VAL A 520 5.56 -13.61 -12.03
C VAL A 520 4.68 -14.22 -13.11
N ARG A 521 3.99 -15.33 -12.83
CA ARG A 521 3.27 -16.05 -13.88
C ARG A 521 1.93 -16.64 -13.52
N ASN A 522 1.02 -16.73 -14.48
CA ASN A 522 -0.29 -17.36 -14.31
C ASN A 522 -1.09 -16.78 -13.13
N ASN A 523 -0.93 -15.50 -12.80
CA ASN A 523 -1.74 -14.84 -11.76
C ASN A 523 -2.98 -14.20 -12.39
N TRP A 524 -4.06 -14.07 -11.60
CA TRP A 524 -5.28 -13.37 -12.02
C TRP A 524 -5.61 -12.22 -11.08
N ILE A 525 -5.40 -11.01 -11.56
CA ILE A 525 -5.57 -9.76 -10.83
C ILE A 525 -6.80 -9.04 -11.39
N SER A 526 -7.76 -8.67 -10.54
CA SER A 526 -8.91 -7.88 -11.00
C SER A 526 -9.49 -6.90 -10.00
N ASP A 527 -10.35 -6.00 -10.48
CA ASP A 527 -11.22 -5.16 -9.65
C ASP A 527 -10.41 -4.30 -8.67
N LEU A 528 -9.52 -3.50 -9.22
CA LEU A 528 -8.67 -2.59 -8.47
C LEU A 528 -9.15 -1.16 -8.63
N VAL A 529 -9.35 -0.45 -7.52
CA VAL A 529 -9.91 0.91 -7.55
C VAL A 529 -9.06 1.87 -6.69
N PRO A 530 -8.25 2.76 -7.30
CA PRO A 530 -7.51 3.79 -6.59
C PRO A 530 -8.44 4.86 -6.01
N TYR A 531 -7.95 5.62 -5.04
CA TYR A 531 -8.56 6.87 -4.61
C TYR A 531 -8.32 8.04 -5.59
N THR A 532 -7.09 8.58 -5.68
CA THR A 532 -6.77 9.79 -6.46
C THR A 532 -5.91 9.54 -7.71
N ARG A 533 -4.91 8.66 -7.62
CA ARG A 533 -3.91 8.41 -8.68
C ARG A 533 -4.21 7.08 -9.40
N TYR A 534 -3.18 6.47 -9.97
CA TYR A 534 -3.21 5.12 -10.48
C TYR A 534 -3.11 4.08 -9.36
N PHE A 535 -3.63 2.90 -9.66
CA PHE A 535 -3.32 1.64 -8.99
C PHE A 535 -3.05 0.62 -10.11
N ASN A 536 -2.21 -0.37 -9.88
CA ASN A 536 -1.64 -1.14 -10.98
C ASN A 536 -1.99 -2.62 -10.88
N GLY A 537 -2.15 -3.30 -12.01
CA GLY A 537 -2.23 -4.75 -12.03
C GLY A 537 -0.87 -5.35 -11.66
N LEU A 538 0.07 -5.25 -12.60
CA LEU A 538 1.49 -5.51 -12.39
C LEU A 538 2.22 -4.17 -12.24
N TYR A 539 3.01 -4.02 -11.18
CA TYR A 539 3.79 -2.82 -10.93
C TYR A 539 5.25 -3.19 -10.70
N LEU A 540 6.09 -2.96 -11.70
CA LEU A 540 7.54 -3.05 -11.61
C LEU A 540 8.03 -1.64 -11.26
N ASP A 541 8.11 -1.34 -9.96
CA ASP A 541 8.47 -0.03 -9.45
C ASP A 541 10.00 0.18 -9.45
N ASN A 542 10.47 1.34 -8.95
CA ASN A 542 11.84 1.81 -8.98
C ASN A 542 12.91 0.70 -8.96
N GLY A 543 13.56 0.53 -10.11
CA GLY A 543 14.70 -0.37 -10.26
C GLY A 543 14.38 -1.85 -10.38
N ALA A 544 13.11 -2.23 -10.38
CA ALA A 544 12.67 -3.58 -10.71
C ALA A 544 13.30 -4.03 -12.04
N SER A 545 14.21 -5.01 -11.97
CA SER A 545 15.05 -5.42 -13.10
C SER A 545 15.26 -6.93 -13.11
N ASP A 546 15.50 -7.50 -14.30
CA ASP A 546 15.70 -8.94 -14.53
C ASP A 546 14.52 -9.80 -14.03
N ILE A 547 13.30 -9.28 -14.27
CA ILE A 547 12.04 -9.92 -13.91
C ILE A 547 11.34 -10.42 -15.17
N ARG A 548 10.80 -11.64 -15.09
CA ARG A 548 9.92 -12.18 -16.12
C ARG A 548 8.47 -12.25 -15.65
N ALA A 549 7.58 -11.57 -16.36
CA ALA A 549 6.13 -11.62 -16.14
C ALA A 549 5.42 -12.29 -17.32
N GLU A 550 4.80 -13.45 -17.11
CA GLU A 550 4.16 -14.21 -18.19
C GLU A 550 2.80 -14.82 -17.87
N ASN A 551 1.92 -14.90 -18.87
CA ASN A 551 0.61 -15.57 -18.74
C ASN A 551 -0.28 -15.02 -17.61
N ASN A 552 -0.09 -13.76 -17.21
CA ASN A 552 -0.95 -13.14 -16.20
C ASN A 552 -2.22 -12.57 -16.85
N VAL A 553 -3.32 -12.66 -16.11
CA VAL A 553 -4.61 -12.06 -16.42
C VAL A 553 -4.78 -10.85 -15.52
N VAL A 554 -4.87 -9.67 -16.10
CA VAL A 554 -5.11 -8.41 -15.39
C VAL A 554 -6.34 -7.76 -15.97
N GLU A 555 -7.38 -7.57 -15.19
CA GLU A 555 -8.60 -6.96 -15.70
C GLU A 555 -9.33 -6.03 -14.74
N ASN A 556 -10.17 -5.13 -15.26
CA ASN A 556 -10.98 -4.21 -14.43
C ASN A 556 -10.14 -3.36 -13.46
N VAL A 557 -9.04 -2.80 -13.92
CA VAL A 557 -8.24 -1.84 -13.16
C VAL A 557 -8.81 -0.43 -13.40
N ALA A 558 -9.71 0.00 -12.51
CA ALA A 558 -10.41 1.27 -12.66
C ALA A 558 -9.44 2.45 -12.53
N TYR A 559 -9.42 3.36 -13.51
CA TYR A 559 -8.54 4.54 -13.54
C TYR A 559 -7.02 4.25 -13.46
N GLY A 560 -6.62 2.98 -13.40
CA GLY A 560 -5.26 2.52 -13.17
C GLY A 560 -4.70 1.69 -14.33
N MET A 561 -3.50 1.17 -14.14
CA MET A 561 -2.70 0.58 -15.23
C MET A 561 -2.74 -0.93 -15.19
N GLY A 562 -2.80 -1.56 -16.37
CA GLY A 562 -2.58 -3.01 -16.44
C GLY A 562 -1.17 -3.40 -16.02
N LEU A 563 -0.22 -2.57 -16.43
CA LEU A 563 1.21 -2.68 -16.18
C LEU A 563 1.77 -1.27 -15.96
N LEU A 564 2.59 -1.10 -14.93
CA LEU A 564 3.50 0.03 -14.79
C LEU A 564 4.93 -0.50 -14.66
N VAL A 565 5.83 -0.05 -15.53
CA VAL A 565 7.28 -0.22 -15.41
C VAL A 565 7.87 1.14 -15.13
N HIS A 566 8.35 1.35 -13.92
CA HIS A 566 8.89 2.61 -13.45
C HIS A 566 10.40 2.48 -13.31
N GLN A 567 11.10 2.73 -14.43
CA GLN A 567 12.53 2.44 -14.62
C GLN A 567 12.87 0.94 -14.46
N GLY A 568 14.15 0.60 -14.58
CA GLY A 568 14.65 -0.77 -14.41
C GLY A 568 14.92 -1.47 -15.75
N ALA A 569 15.81 -2.46 -15.71
CA ALA A 569 16.38 -3.06 -16.90
C ALA A 569 16.08 -4.56 -17.01
N ASP A 570 16.13 -5.05 -18.24
CA ASP A 570 16.14 -6.47 -18.62
C ASP A 570 14.88 -7.21 -18.19
N ASN A 571 13.77 -6.48 -18.09
CA ASN A 571 12.47 -7.04 -17.80
C ASN A 571 11.86 -7.68 -19.04
N VAL A 572 11.13 -8.78 -18.85
CA VAL A 572 10.43 -9.50 -19.93
C VAL A 572 8.97 -9.67 -19.57
N VAL A 573 8.08 -9.02 -20.31
CA VAL A 573 6.63 -9.11 -20.14
C VAL A 573 6.03 -9.76 -21.37
N VAL A 574 5.55 -11.00 -21.22
CA VAL A 574 5.18 -11.84 -22.37
C VAL A 574 3.90 -12.64 -22.19
N ASN A 575 3.06 -12.66 -23.21
CA ASN A 575 1.84 -13.47 -23.22
C ASN A 575 0.85 -13.16 -22.09
N ASN A 576 0.72 -11.88 -21.70
CA ASN A 576 -0.24 -11.45 -20.69
C ASN A 576 -1.52 -10.90 -21.35
N TYR A 577 -2.64 -11.01 -20.64
CA TYR A 577 -3.90 -10.37 -21.00
C TYR A 577 -4.17 -9.19 -20.05
N PHE A 578 -4.20 -7.98 -20.61
CA PHE A 578 -4.57 -6.75 -19.91
C PHE A 578 -5.94 -6.26 -20.41
N GLY A 579 -7.01 -6.63 -19.71
CA GLY A 579 -8.40 -6.38 -20.10
C GLY A 579 -9.04 -5.19 -19.37
N ARG A 580 -9.69 -4.27 -20.09
CA ARG A 580 -10.44 -3.15 -19.47
C ARG A 580 -9.58 -2.32 -18.49
N VAL A 581 -8.34 -2.04 -18.87
CA VAL A 581 -7.41 -1.19 -18.11
C VAL A 581 -7.45 0.25 -18.65
N ARG A 582 -6.94 1.24 -17.94
CA ARG A 582 -6.84 2.60 -18.50
C ARG A 582 -5.74 2.65 -19.56
N GLU A 583 -4.57 2.14 -19.21
CA GLU A 583 -3.36 2.14 -20.02
C GLU A 583 -2.36 1.09 -19.50
N VAL A 584 -1.24 0.93 -20.20
CA VAL A 584 0.00 0.33 -19.71
C VAL A 584 1.09 1.38 -19.82
N TRP A 585 1.98 1.50 -18.84
CA TRP A 585 2.96 2.58 -18.81
C TRP A 585 4.35 2.05 -18.58
N VAL A 586 5.28 2.62 -19.35
CA VAL A 586 6.71 2.49 -19.18
C VAL A 586 7.24 3.92 -19.00
N ASP A 587 7.79 4.19 -17.83
CA ASP A 587 8.32 5.49 -17.44
C ASP A 587 9.85 5.40 -17.19
N ARG A 588 10.57 6.49 -17.49
CA ARG A 588 12.00 6.65 -17.30
C ARG A 588 12.30 7.96 -16.56
N ASN A 589 12.96 7.84 -15.40
CA ASN A 589 13.53 8.99 -14.68
C ASN A 589 15.04 9.14 -14.87
N THR A 590 15.54 10.27 -14.39
CA THR A 590 16.97 10.56 -14.24
C THR A 590 17.42 10.40 -12.80
N ASP A 591 18.69 10.04 -12.59
CA ASP A 591 19.35 10.07 -11.29
C ASP A 591 19.57 11.51 -10.79
N SER A 592 20.16 11.65 -9.60
CA SER A 592 20.45 12.95 -8.98
C SER A 592 21.46 13.81 -9.76
N GLN A 593 22.12 13.24 -10.77
CA GLN A 593 23.06 13.91 -11.68
C GLN A 593 22.41 14.23 -13.05
N GLY A 594 21.11 13.96 -13.20
CA GLY A 594 20.37 14.18 -14.44
C GLY A 594 20.63 13.11 -15.51
N LYS A 595 21.30 12.00 -15.17
CA LYS A 595 21.55 10.90 -16.12
C LYS A 595 20.37 9.94 -16.09
N PHE A 596 19.88 9.56 -17.27
CA PHE A 596 18.81 8.57 -17.39
C PHE A 596 19.18 7.25 -16.70
N ILE A 597 18.28 6.79 -15.85
CA ILE A 597 18.36 5.48 -15.22
C ILE A 597 18.10 4.42 -16.32
N PRO A 598 18.86 3.31 -16.35
CA PRO A 598 18.63 2.26 -17.34
C PRO A 598 17.17 1.80 -17.38
N LEU A 599 16.66 1.70 -18.60
CA LEU A 599 15.33 1.18 -18.90
C LEU A 599 15.42 0.23 -20.08
N SER A 600 15.12 -1.05 -19.86
CA SER A 600 14.94 -2.04 -20.93
C SER A 600 13.80 -3.00 -20.62
N LEU A 601 13.00 -3.28 -21.65
CA LEU A 601 11.80 -4.10 -21.56
C LEU A 601 11.62 -4.87 -22.87
N ALA A 602 11.43 -6.19 -22.79
CA ALA A 602 10.89 -6.99 -23.89
C ALA A 602 9.38 -7.19 -23.65
N PHE A 603 8.55 -6.54 -24.46
CA PHE A 603 7.09 -6.62 -24.37
C PHE A 603 6.52 -7.36 -25.58
N ASP A 604 6.21 -8.64 -25.40
CA ASP A 604 5.96 -9.56 -26.52
C ASP A 604 4.69 -10.41 -26.35
N ARG A 605 3.92 -10.64 -27.41
CA ARG A 605 2.73 -11.53 -27.38
C ARG A 605 1.64 -11.12 -26.37
N ASN A 606 1.58 -9.86 -25.97
CA ASN A 606 0.56 -9.41 -25.02
C ASN A 606 -0.71 -8.95 -25.74
N VAL A 607 -1.86 -9.14 -25.09
CA VAL A 607 -3.14 -8.57 -25.52
C VAL A 607 -3.49 -7.42 -24.56
N VAL A 608 -3.63 -6.21 -25.09
CA VAL A 608 -3.92 -4.99 -24.32
C VAL A 608 -5.22 -4.38 -24.80
N VAL A 609 -6.22 -4.38 -23.91
CA VAL A 609 -7.54 -3.79 -24.13
C VAL A 609 -7.73 -2.63 -23.18
N VAL A 610 -7.63 -1.41 -23.72
CA VAL A 610 -7.77 -0.17 -22.96
C VAL A 610 -9.19 0.39 -23.02
N THR A 611 -9.58 1.09 -21.96
CA THR A 611 -10.85 1.83 -21.87
C THR A 611 -10.77 3.23 -22.49
N GLY A 612 -9.56 3.76 -22.66
CA GLY A 612 -9.24 5.07 -23.23
C GLY A 612 -8.76 5.03 -24.68
N GLY A 613 -8.28 6.17 -25.19
CA GLY A 613 -7.72 6.30 -26.53
C GLY A 613 -6.20 6.07 -26.62
N ASN A 614 -5.51 5.93 -25.49
CA ASN A 614 -4.05 5.78 -25.42
C ASN A 614 -3.71 4.45 -24.76
N VAL A 615 -2.74 3.72 -25.31
CA VAL A 615 -2.14 2.57 -24.63
C VAL A 615 -0.98 2.99 -23.76
N TRP A 616 -0.13 3.87 -24.30
CA TRP A 616 1.02 4.42 -23.62
C TRP A 616 0.86 5.94 -23.53
N PRO A 617 1.06 6.56 -22.36
CA PRO A 617 0.98 8.01 -22.23
C PRO A 617 2.09 8.70 -23.05
N PRO A 618 1.87 9.97 -23.46
CA PRO A 618 2.76 10.71 -24.34
C PRO A 618 3.99 11.25 -23.58
N ASP A 619 4.90 10.35 -23.22
CA ASP A 619 6.32 10.69 -23.03
C ASP A 619 7.02 10.64 -24.40
N SER A 620 8.16 11.33 -24.56
CA SER A 620 8.89 11.38 -25.84
C SER A 620 9.21 9.96 -26.35
N PRO A 621 8.79 9.57 -27.58
CA PRO A 621 9.08 8.26 -28.16
C PRO A 621 10.57 7.89 -28.18
N ALA A 622 11.45 8.89 -28.31
CA ALA A 622 12.91 8.72 -28.25
C ALA A 622 13.40 8.24 -26.87
N THR A 623 12.67 8.55 -25.80
CA THR A 623 12.98 8.17 -24.42
C THR A 623 12.69 6.69 -24.17
N ILE A 624 11.86 6.01 -24.95
CA ILE A 624 11.56 4.58 -24.73
C ILE A 624 12.28 3.69 -25.75
N ALA A 625 12.54 4.22 -26.95
CA ALA A 625 13.22 3.51 -28.03
C ALA A 625 14.66 3.05 -27.68
N ALA A 626 15.33 3.63 -26.68
CA ALA A 626 16.74 3.35 -26.38
C ALA A 626 17.00 2.03 -25.60
N GLY A 627 15.98 1.20 -25.35
CA GLY A 627 16.15 -0.07 -24.62
C GLY A 627 14.92 -0.97 -24.54
N CYS A 628 13.73 -0.46 -24.90
CA CYS A 628 12.51 -1.24 -24.96
C CYS A 628 12.26 -1.81 -26.37
N LYS A 629 11.80 -3.06 -26.43
CA LYS A 629 11.44 -3.76 -27.67
C LYS A 629 10.04 -4.33 -27.54
N PHE A 630 9.16 -3.84 -28.40
CA PHE A 630 7.78 -4.30 -28.50
C PHE A 630 7.61 -5.19 -29.74
N SER A 631 6.94 -6.33 -29.62
CA SER A 631 6.65 -7.20 -30.77
C SER A 631 5.43 -8.08 -30.57
N ARG A 632 4.72 -8.40 -31.66
CA ARG A 632 3.61 -9.37 -31.66
C ARG A 632 2.56 -9.07 -30.58
N ASN A 633 2.19 -7.82 -30.36
CA ASN A 633 1.15 -7.46 -29.41
C ASN A 633 -0.17 -7.19 -30.12
N VAL A 634 -1.29 -7.31 -29.41
CA VAL A 634 -2.59 -6.82 -29.88
C VAL A 634 -3.01 -5.64 -29.03
N TYR A 635 -3.35 -4.52 -29.68
CA TYR A 635 -3.85 -3.32 -29.03
C TYR A 635 -5.28 -3.02 -29.46
N TRP A 636 -6.18 -2.80 -28.50
CA TRP A 636 -7.56 -2.46 -28.78
C TRP A 636 -8.11 -1.44 -27.79
N SER A 637 -8.85 -0.44 -28.29
CA SER A 637 -9.63 0.45 -27.44
C SER A 637 -11.09 0.00 -27.40
N SER A 638 -11.70 0.00 -26.21
CA SER A 638 -13.15 -0.18 -26.07
C SER A 638 -13.97 0.95 -26.72
N ARG A 639 -13.33 2.03 -27.19
CA ARG A 639 -13.96 3.08 -28.01
C ARG A 639 -14.13 2.70 -29.49
N GLY A 640 -13.62 1.54 -29.90
CA GLY A 640 -13.77 1.03 -31.27
C GLY A 640 -12.70 1.54 -32.26
N SER A 641 -11.64 2.19 -31.77
CA SER A 641 -10.52 2.69 -32.58
C SER A 641 -9.20 2.01 -32.23
N ALA A 642 -8.22 2.09 -33.13
CA ALA A 642 -6.83 1.82 -32.77
C ALA A 642 -6.39 2.85 -31.70
N PRO A 643 -5.82 2.41 -30.57
CA PRO A 643 -5.31 3.33 -29.56
C PRO A 643 -3.96 3.92 -30.01
N SER A 644 -3.63 5.11 -29.51
CA SER A 644 -2.32 5.74 -29.74
C SER A 644 -1.23 5.06 -28.91
N LEU A 645 0.00 5.09 -29.43
CA LEU A 645 1.20 4.58 -28.76
C LEU A 645 2.18 5.74 -28.60
N HIS A 646 2.38 6.23 -27.38
CA HIS A 646 3.28 7.37 -27.09
C HIS A 646 2.97 8.66 -27.88
N GLY A 647 1.68 8.92 -28.12
CA GLY A 647 1.25 10.09 -28.90
C GLY A 647 1.36 9.92 -30.42
N GLU A 648 1.94 8.82 -30.91
CA GLU A 648 1.93 8.45 -32.33
C GLU A 648 0.73 7.58 -32.67
N ASP A 649 0.28 7.63 -33.93
CA ASP A 649 -0.65 6.61 -34.42
C ASP A 649 0.09 5.27 -34.61
N PHE A 650 -0.66 4.17 -34.57
CA PHE A 650 -0.09 2.82 -34.61
C PHE A 650 0.82 2.55 -35.82
N LYS A 651 0.50 3.11 -36.99
CA LYS A 651 1.31 2.89 -38.20
C LYS A 651 2.61 3.68 -38.15
N GLN A 652 2.57 4.90 -37.63
CA GLN A 652 3.76 5.72 -37.40
C GLN A 652 4.73 5.01 -36.44
N TRP A 653 4.20 4.51 -35.32
CA TRP A 653 4.96 3.74 -34.35
C TRP A 653 5.64 2.51 -34.95
N GLN A 654 4.91 1.74 -35.78
CA GLN A 654 5.48 0.59 -36.48
C GLN A 654 6.54 0.99 -37.52
N ALA A 655 6.35 2.11 -38.23
CA ALA A 655 7.34 2.61 -39.18
C ALA A 655 8.65 3.02 -38.48
N GLY A 656 8.60 3.39 -37.19
CA GLY A 656 9.76 3.63 -36.34
C GLY A 656 10.54 2.36 -35.93
N GLY A 657 10.12 1.17 -36.37
CA GLY A 657 10.80 -0.10 -36.12
C GLY A 657 10.37 -0.83 -34.83
N GLN A 658 9.33 -0.34 -34.16
CA GLN A 658 8.74 -0.98 -32.97
C GLN A 658 7.51 -1.82 -33.32
N ASP A 659 7.08 -2.67 -32.40
CA ASP A 659 5.84 -3.46 -32.52
C ASP A 659 5.75 -4.31 -33.82
N ALA A 660 6.90 -4.89 -34.20
CA ALA A 660 6.97 -5.80 -35.33
C ALA A 660 6.04 -7.01 -35.12
N GLY A 661 5.14 -7.24 -36.09
CA GLY A 661 4.14 -8.31 -36.02
C GLY A 661 2.94 -8.03 -35.09
N SER A 662 2.86 -6.84 -34.50
CA SER A 662 1.73 -6.42 -33.67
C SER A 662 0.53 -5.97 -34.53
N LEU A 663 -0.67 -5.97 -33.93
CA LEU A 663 -1.94 -5.62 -34.58
C LEU A 663 -2.76 -4.66 -33.72
N ALA A 664 -3.32 -3.61 -34.32
CA ALA A 664 -4.30 -2.74 -33.67
C ALA A 664 -5.73 -3.11 -34.11
N ALA A 665 -6.32 -4.11 -33.45
CA ALA A 665 -7.63 -4.66 -33.79
C ALA A 665 -8.27 -5.38 -32.60
N LYS A 666 -9.58 -5.63 -32.65
CA LYS A 666 -10.30 -6.40 -31.63
C LYS A 666 -9.61 -7.76 -31.45
N PRO A 667 -9.23 -8.18 -30.22
CA PRO A 667 -8.35 -9.33 -30.06
C PRO A 667 -8.93 -10.67 -30.49
N GLY A 668 -10.24 -10.87 -30.35
CA GLY A 668 -10.88 -12.18 -30.54
C GLY A 668 -10.41 -13.20 -29.50
N LEU A 669 -10.54 -12.84 -28.22
CA LEU A 669 -10.33 -13.78 -27.11
C LEU A 669 -11.69 -14.29 -26.62
N GLN A 670 -11.73 -15.57 -26.27
CA GLN A 670 -12.87 -16.26 -25.67
C GLN A 670 -12.41 -17.03 -24.43
N THR A 671 -13.34 -17.32 -23.53
CA THR A 671 -13.11 -18.21 -22.40
C THR A 671 -13.91 -19.50 -22.60
N VAL A 672 -13.22 -20.62 -22.78
CA VAL A 672 -13.82 -21.96 -22.95
C VAL A 672 -13.35 -22.81 -21.78
N ASP A 673 -14.29 -23.29 -20.96
CA ASP A 673 -14.00 -24.12 -19.78
C ASP A 673 -12.93 -23.55 -18.85
N GLY A 674 -12.95 -22.23 -18.60
CA GLY A 674 -11.95 -21.56 -17.75
C GLY A 674 -10.57 -21.40 -18.39
N ILE A 675 -10.47 -21.55 -19.71
CA ILE A 675 -9.23 -21.28 -20.46
C ILE A 675 -9.48 -20.05 -21.34
N ILE A 676 -8.67 -19.01 -21.16
CA ILE A 676 -8.66 -17.85 -22.04
C ILE A 676 -7.82 -18.20 -23.27
N CYS A 677 -8.46 -18.24 -24.44
CA CYS A 677 -7.80 -18.61 -25.69
C CYS A 677 -8.23 -17.70 -26.86
N ALA A 678 -7.43 -17.72 -27.92
CA ALA A 678 -7.74 -16.99 -29.13
C ALA A 678 -8.84 -17.72 -29.95
N GLU A 679 -9.74 -16.96 -30.53
CA GLU A 679 -10.65 -17.43 -31.58
C GLU A 679 -9.85 -17.73 -32.86
N ALA A 680 -10.30 -18.70 -33.67
CA ALA A 680 -9.63 -19.02 -34.93
C ALA A 680 -9.64 -17.83 -35.90
N GLY A 681 -8.51 -17.54 -36.52
CA GLY A 681 -8.27 -16.41 -37.43
C GLY A 681 -8.17 -15.04 -36.75
N SER A 682 -8.28 -14.99 -35.41
CA SER A 682 -8.29 -13.72 -34.66
C SER A 682 -6.92 -13.03 -34.62
N PRO A 683 -6.87 -11.72 -34.35
CA PRO A 683 -5.61 -11.02 -34.09
C PRO A 683 -4.79 -11.65 -32.96
N ALA A 684 -5.43 -12.12 -31.89
CA ALA A 684 -4.74 -12.82 -30.81
C ALA A 684 -4.08 -14.13 -31.28
N GLU A 685 -4.73 -14.92 -32.14
CA GLU A 685 -4.12 -16.13 -32.70
C GLU A 685 -2.91 -15.79 -33.57
N ARG A 686 -3.04 -14.75 -34.42
CA ARG A 686 -1.98 -14.32 -35.37
C ARG A 686 -0.69 -13.86 -34.71
N ILE A 687 -0.78 -13.27 -33.51
CA ILE A 687 0.41 -12.91 -32.74
C ILE A 687 1.03 -14.13 -32.01
N GLY A 688 0.36 -15.28 -32.02
CA GLY A 688 0.77 -16.48 -31.32
C GLY A 688 0.44 -16.44 -29.82
N PHE A 689 -0.65 -15.78 -29.43
CA PHE A 689 -1.12 -15.76 -28.05
C PHE A 689 -1.34 -17.21 -27.57
N ARG A 690 -0.71 -17.57 -26.46
CA ARG A 690 -0.83 -18.90 -25.86
C ARG A 690 -1.99 -18.89 -24.86
N PRO A 691 -2.84 -19.93 -24.86
CA PRO A 691 -3.94 -20.02 -23.91
C PRO A 691 -3.49 -19.92 -22.44
N ILE A 692 -4.28 -19.24 -21.62
CA ILE A 692 -4.05 -19.11 -20.18
C ILE A 692 -5.14 -19.91 -19.46
N ASP A 693 -4.74 -20.98 -18.75
CA ASP A 693 -5.65 -21.82 -17.96
C ASP A 693 -5.90 -21.19 -16.58
N THR A 694 -7.11 -20.66 -16.37
CA THR A 694 -7.47 -20.00 -15.11
C THR A 694 -8.02 -20.95 -14.06
N ARG A 695 -8.28 -22.22 -14.40
CA ARG A 695 -8.85 -23.22 -13.46
C ARG A 695 -7.93 -23.57 -12.30
N ASN A 696 -6.62 -23.42 -12.50
CA ASN A 696 -5.60 -23.71 -11.50
C ASN A 696 -5.19 -22.47 -10.69
N ILE A 697 -5.78 -21.30 -10.96
CA ILE A 697 -5.48 -20.06 -10.26
C ILE A 697 -6.33 -19.97 -8.98
N GLY A 698 -5.69 -19.60 -7.87
CA GLY A 698 -6.29 -19.56 -6.55
C GLY A 698 -6.22 -20.91 -5.85
N LEU A 699 -7.16 -21.14 -4.91
CA LEU A 699 -7.10 -22.26 -3.99
C LEU A 699 -7.28 -23.61 -4.69
N TYR A 700 -6.60 -24.63 -4.17
CA TYR A 700 -6.80 -26.04 -4.54
C TYR A 700 -7.16 -26.90 -3.32
N GLY A 701 -7.69 -28.09 -3.55
CA GLY A 701 -8.09 -29.02 -2.48
C GLY A 701 -9.61 -29.20 -2.40
N SER A 702 -10.15 -29.28 -1.18
CA SER A 702 -11.55 -29.60 -0.94
C SER A 702 -12.50 -28.59 -1.62
N ALA A 703 -13.71 -29.05 -1.98
CA ALA A 703 -14.68 -28.18 -2.63
C ALA A 703 -15.10 -27.00 -1.71
N ALA A 704 -15.22 -27.26 -0.41
CA ALA A 704 -15.53 -26.24 0.60
C ALA A 704 -14.42 -25.17 0.67
N TRP A 705 -13.14 -25.57 0.68
CA TRP A 705 -12.01 -24.64 0.69
C TRP A 705 -11.99 -23.76 -0.56
N ARG A 706 -12.16 -24.36 -1.74
CA ARG A 706 -12.19 -23.62 -3.01
C ARG A 706 -13.39 -22.68 -3.15
N ALA A 707 -14.51 -22.97 -2.47
CA ALA A 707 -15.71 -22.15 -2.50
C ALA A 707 -15.67 -21.00 -1.47
N LEU A 708 -14.81 -21.07 -0.46
CA LEU A 708 -14.74 -20.10 0.63
C LEU A 708 -14.56 -18.64 0.15
N PRO A 709 -13.73 -18.32 -0.86
CA PRO A 709 -13.66 -16.94 -1.37
C PRO A 709 -14.97 -16.39 -1.94
N GLY A 710 -15.90 -17.26 -2.37
CA GLY A 710 -17.22 -16.87 -2.83
C GLY A 710 -18.19 -16.47 -1.72
N THR A 711 -17.83 -16.68 -0.44
CA THR A 711 -18.69 -16.36 0.70
C THR A 711 -18.46 -14.96 1.28
N ILE A 712 -17.38 -14.28 0.87
CA ILE A 712 -17.08 -12.94 1.35
C ILE A 712 -17.77 -11.88 0.48
N ALA A 713 -18.31 -10.85 1.12
CA ALA A 713 -18.82 -9.69 0.41
C ALA A 713 -17.65 -8.79 -0.04
N PRO A 714 -17.67 -8.24 -1.27
CA PRO A 714 -16.71 -7.22 -1.66
C PRO A 714 -16.80 -6.02 -0.72
N LEU A 715 -15.65 -5.48 -0.30
CA LEU A 715 -15.60 -4.18 0.36
C LEU A 715 -16.26 -3.10 -0.53
N PRO A 716 -17.06 -2.20 0.06
CA PRO A 716 -17.60 -1.09 -0.68
C PRO A 716 -16.45 -0.18 -1.13
N ILE A 717 -16.52 0.24 -2.40
CA ILE A 717 -15.65 1.30 -2.89
C ILE A 717 -15.99 2.55 -2.08
N ALA A 718 -15.00 3.14 -1.41
CA ALA A 718 -15.21 4.37 -0.68
C ALA A 718 -15.77 5.43 -1.61
N ASP A 719 -16.84 6.11 -1.16
CA ASP A 719 -17.39 7.24 -1.89
C ASP A 719 -16.25 8.24 -2.10
N ARG A 720 -15.90 8.45 -3.37
CA ARG A 720 -15.16 9.64 -3.76
C ARG A 720 -16.13 10.79 -3.52
N ALA A 721 -16.20 11.27 -2.27
CA ALA A 721 -16.78 12.57 -1.98
C ALA A 721 -16.22 13.48 -3.07
N PRO A 722 -17.08 14.12 -3.89
CA PRO A 722 -16.61 14.90 -5.01
C PRO A 722 -15.53 15.80 -4.44
N TYR A 723 -14.33 15.74 -5.02
CA TYR A 723 -13.26 16.68 -4.71
C TYR A 723 -13.95 18.01 -4.45
N PRO A 724 -13.91 18.57 -3.23
CA PRO A 724 -14.53 19.86 -3.04
C PRO A 724 -13.91 20.73 -4.13
N ASN A 725 -14.75 21.23 -5.05
CA ASN A 725 -14.27 22.00 -6.18
C ASN A 725 -13.21 22.95 -5.63
N PRO A 726 -12.01 23.03 -6.23
CA PRO A 726 -10.96 23.88 -5.71
C PRO A 726 -11.57 25.20 -5.26
N VAL A 727 -11.50 25.44 -3.95
CA VAL A 727 -11.99 26.69 -3.37
C VAL A 727 -11.19 27.73 -4.11
N ALA A 728 -11.88 28.67 -4.76
CA ALA A 728 -11.22 29.74 -5.46
C ALA A 728 -10.36 30.47 -4.43
N GLU A 729 -9.06 30.21 -4.40
CA GLU A 729 -8.15 30.86 -3.48
C GLU A 729 -7.62 32.11 -4.19
N PRO A 730 -7.91 33.31 -3.69
CA PRO A 730 -7.27 34.49 -4.20
C PRO A 730 -5.75 34.37 -3.96
N VAL A 731 -4.97 34.72 -4.98
CA VAL A 731 -3.50 34.62 -4.90
C VAL A 731 -2.98 35.90 -4.28
N HIS A 732 -2.52 35.84 -3.03
CA HIS A 732 -1.89 36.98 -2.37
C HIS A 732 -0.44 36.63 -2.03
N THR A 733 0.49 37.03 -2.89
CA THR A 733 1.92 36.73 -2.72
C THR A 733 2.73 38.01 -2.67
N ASN A 734 3.23 38.30 -1.47
CA ASN A 734 4.18 39.38 -1.23
C ASN A 734 5.55 38.80 -0.90
N PHE A 735 6.48 38.87 -1.84
CA PHE A 735 7.83 38.30 -1.68
C PHE A 735 8.66 39.03 -0.62
N GLN A 736 8.25 40.23 -0.17
CA GLN A 736 8.96 40.97 0.88
C GLN A 736 8.95 40.27 2.23
N GLN A 737 7.99 39.37 2.49
CA GLN A 737 7.86 38.67 3.77
C GLN A 737 8.61 37.32 3.80
N LEU A 738 9.09 36.85 2.64
CA LEU A 738 9.69 35.53 2.48
C LEU A 738 11.21 35.60 2.55
N LYS A 739 11.87 34.54 3.07
CA LYS A 739 13.34 34.44 3.03
C LYS A 739 13.83 34.15 1.61
N ALA A 740 15.06 34.53 1.28
CA ALA A 740 15.69 34.11 0.02
C ALA A 740 15.72 32.58 -0.07
N GLY A 741 15.37 32.04 -1.24
CA GLY A 741 15.23 30.60 -1.46
C GLY A 741 13.98 29.94 -0.84
N ALA A 742 13.05 30.70 -0.25
CA ALA A 742 11.81 30.14 0.27
C ALA A 742 10.93 29.56 -0.85
N ALA A 743 10.31 28.41 -0.58
CA ALA A 743 9.19 27.91 -1.38
C ALA A 743 7.97 28.82 -1.20
N ILE A 744 7.10 28.88 -2.21
CA ILE A 744 5.96 29.78 -2.24
C ILE A 744 4.69 28.97 -2.40
N TYR A 745 3.76 29.14 -1.47
CA TYR A 745 2.48 28.45 -1.49
C TYR A 745 1.71 28.69 -2.78
N GLY A 746 1.19 27.60 -3.35
CA GLY A 746 0.43 27.62 -4.60
C GLY A 746 1.24 27.91 -5.86
N LEU A 747 2.53 28.29 -5.77
CA LEU A 747 3.39 28.59 -6.90
C LEU A 747 4.25 27.36 -7.26
N THR A 748 3.93 26.73 -8.38
CA THR A 748 4.77 25.68 -8.98
C THR A 748 5.86 26.33 -9.83
N THR A 749 7.11 25.89 -9.68
CA THR A 749 8.25 26.42 -10.44
C THR A 749 8.80 25.34 -11.36
N MET A 750 9.06 25.69 -12.62
CA MET A 750 9.64 24.81 -13.63
C MET A 750 10.86 25.48 -14.25
N GLY A 751 11.95 24.71 -14.38
CA GLY A 751 13.27 25.20 -14.76
C GLY A 751 14.13 25.61 -13.57
N HIS A 752 15.44 25.71 -13.80
CA HIS A 752 16.43 25.98 -12.76
C HIS A 752 16.67 27.49 -12.57
N GLY A 753 16.90 27.89 -11.31
CA GLY A 753 17.24 29.27 -10.96
C GLY A 753 16.05 30.16 -10.55
N ASN A 754 14.82 29.65 -10.61
CA ASN A 754 13.63 30.32 -10.09
C ASN A 754 13.68 30.39 -8.55
N GLY A 755 13.28 31.52 -7.96
CA GLY A 755 13.18 31.63 -6.50
C GLY A 755 13.18 33.05 -5.97
N VAL A 756 12.95 33.18 -4.66
CA VAL A 756 13.03 34.47 -3.95
C VAL A 756 14.50 34.88 -3.81
N VAL A 757 14.83 36.08 -4.26
CA VAL A 757 16.18 36.68 -4.19
C VAL A 757 16.13 38.06 -3.56
N GLU A 758 17.27 38.54 -3.04
CA GLU A 758 17.44 39.93 -2.67
C GLU A 758 17.54 40.80 -3.95
N ALA A 759 16.79 41.89 -4.01
CA ALA A 759 16.69 42.81 -5.15
C ALA A 759 16.54 44.28 -4.68
N THR A 760 17.09 45.23 -5.43
CA THR A 760 17.24 46.67 -5.07
C THR A 760 16.38 47.55 -6.02
N PRO A 761 15.67 48.64 -5.59
CA PRO A 761 14.20 48.62 -5.53
C PRO A 761 13.40 49.56 -6.49
N VAL A 762 12.08 49.29 -6.56
CA VAL A 762 11.01 50.32 -6.40
C VAL A 762 10.01 49.92 -5.29
N THR A 763 9.87 48.64 -4.93
CA THR A 763 9.16 48.23 -3.70
C THR A 763 9.90 47.09 -2.99
N GLY A 764 10.64 47.43 -1.92
CA GLY A 764 11.22 46.45 -0.98
C GLY A 764 12.59 45.86 -1.35
N ARG A 765 13.05 44.87 -0.57
CA ARG A 765 14.39 44.25 -0.66
C ARG A 765 14.40 42.89 -1.38
N ARG A 766 13.24 42.30 -1.68
CA ARG A 766 13.15 40.93 -2.22
C ARG A 766 12.22 40.85 -3.42
N ALA A 767 12.50 39.93 -4.34
CA ALA A 767 11.64 39.68 -5.49
C ALA A 767 11.69 38.20 -5.86
N PHE A 768 10.69 37.73 -6.60
CA PHE A 768 10.76 36.43 -7.23
C PHE A 768 11.47 36.55 -8.58
N ARG A 769 12.57 35.82 -8.73
CA ARG A 769 13.34 35.76 -9.96
C ARG A 769 12.87 34.59 -10.81
N LEU A 770 12.64 34.85 -12.09
CA LEU A 770 12.58 33.82 -13.14
C LEU A 770 13.98 33.65 -13.73
N GLY A 771 14.51 32.44 -13.60
CA GLY A 771 15.92 32.14 -13.72
C GLY A 771 16.49 32.21 -15.15
N PRO A 772 17.84 32.27 -15.27
CA PRO A 772 18.53 32.52 -16.53
C PRO A 772 18.72 31.29 -17.42
N GLN A 773 18.08 30.15 -17.15
CA GLN A 773 18.41 28.87 -17.80
C GLN A 773 17.54 28.54 -19.02
N GLY A 774 17.33 29.51 -19.91
CA GLY A 774 16.41 29.38 -21.04
C GLY A 774 14.94 29.60 -20.63
N VAL A 775 13.99 28.93 -21.30
CA VAL A 775 12.57 29.10 -21.00
C VAL A 775 12.25 28.55 -19.61
N THR A 776 12.01 29.44 -18.66
CA THR A 776 11.59 29.10 -17.29
C THR A 776 10.20 29.66 -17.04
N TYR A 777 9.40 28.94 -16.25
CA TYR A 777 8.07 29.43 -15.89
C TYR A 777 7.69 29.04 -14.47
N SER A 778 6.90 29.91 -13.83
CA SER A 778 6.32 29.65 -12.51
C SER A 778 4.84 30.02 -12.53
N TYR A 779 3.99 29.20 -11.92
CA TYR A 779 2.55 29.34 -12.06
C TYR A 779 1.75 28.95 -10.83
N TYR A 780 0.61 29.62 -10.67
CA TYR A 780 -0.45 29.28 -9.74
C TYR A 780 -1.54 28.47 -10.43
N GLN A 781 -2.25 27.66 -9.66
CA GLN A 781 -3.45 26.94 -10.10
C GLN A 781 -4.68 27.38 -9.29
N PRO A 782 -5.25 28.56 -9.58
CA PRO A 782 -6.21 29.19 -8.66
C PRO A 782 -7.66 28.67 -8.84
N TRP A 783 -7.96 28.00 -9.95
CA TRP A 783 -9.27 27.40 -10.27
C TRP A 783 -10.50 28.31 -10.13
N ILE A 784 -10.32 29.61 -10.41
CA ILE A 784 -11.37 30.61 -10.26
C ILE A 784 -12.39 30.47 -11.40
N ARG A 785 -13.69 30.48 -11.07
CA ARG A 785 -14.78 30.31 -12.03
C ARG A 785 -15.64 31.56 -12.10
N ARG A 786 -16.03 31.95 -13.32
CA ARG A 786 -17.14 32.88 -13.60
C ARG A 786 -17.17 34.08 -12.64
N CYS A 787 -16.09 34.84 -12.57
CA CYS A 787 -15.94 35.94 -11.63
C CYS A 787 -15.61 37.26 -12.35
N LYS A 788 -15.57 38.34 -11.58
CA LYS A 788 -14.72 39.48 -11.90
C LYS A 788 -13.34 39.21 -11.34
N LEU A 789 -12.35 39.17 -12.21
CA LEU A 789 -10.93 39.05 -11.86
C LEU A 789 -10.33 40.43 -11.68
N ASP A 790 -9.66 40.63 -10.55
CA ASP A 790 -8.81 41.78 -10.28
C ASP A 790 -7.41 41.25 -10.01
N LEU A 791 -6.54 41.33 -11.03
CA LEU A 791 -5.17 40.83 -10.98
C LEU A 791 -4.20 42.02 -11.02
N GLN A 792 -3.41 42.16 -9.97
CA GLN A 792 -2.36 43.15 -9.83
C GLN A 792 -1.03 42.45 -9.59
N PHE A 793 0.02 42.93 -10.26
CA PHE A 793 1.36 42.40 -10.06
C PHE A 793 2.39 43.43 -10.50
N SER A 794 3.61 43.33 -9.98
CA SER A 794 4.72 44.16 -10.44
C SER A 794 5.79 43.33 -11.12
N VAL A 795 6.33 43.88 -12.22
CA VAL A 795 7.39 43.24 -12.99
C VAL A 795 8.57 44.18 -13.19
N LEU A 796 9.76 43.60 -13.31
CA LEU A 796 10.96 44.27 -13.80
C LEU A 796 11.61 43.41 -14.86
N VAL A 797 11.69 43.98 -16.07
CA VAL A 797 12.48 43.45 -17.18
C VAL A 797 13.80 44.23 -17.23
N PRO A 798 14.96 43.58 -17.06
CA PRO A 798 16.26 44.27 -17.08
C PRO A 798 16.54 44.97 -18.40
N ALA A 799 17.40 46.00 -18.37
CA ALA A 799 17.78 46.79 -19.56
C ALA A 799 18.80 46.10 -20.50
N HIS A 800 19.04 44.80 -20.33
CA HIS A 800 20.10 44.07 -21.03
C HIS A 800 19.58 42.71 -21.51
N ASN A 801 20.13 42.25 -22.66
CA ASN A 801 20.00 40.90 -23.22
C ASN A 801 18.57 40.42 -23.51
N GLY A 802 17.93 40.84 -24.61
CA GLY A 802 16.91 40.04 -25.32
C GLY A 802 15.68 39.53 -24.54
N THR A 803 15.50 39.93 -23.28
CA THR A 803 14.67 39.22 -22.32
C THR A 803 13.20 39.53 -22.59
N THR A 804 12.38 38.49 -22.61
CA THR A 804 10.93 38.62 -22.79
C THR A 804 10.21 37.96 -21.62
N LEU A 805 9.36 38.73 -20.93
CA LEU A 805 8.51 38.24 -19.85
C LEU A 805 7.08 38.12 -20.35
N CYS A 806 6.45 36.97 -20.14
CA CYS A 806 5.06 36.73 -20.50
C CYS A 806 4.25 36.32 -19.26
N LEU A 807 3.11 36.97 -19.05
CA LEU A 807 2.03 36.48 -18.19
C LEU A 807 0.97 35.81 -19.08
N GLU A 808 0.53 34.62 -18.71
CA GLU A 808 -0.63 33.97 -19.32
C GLU A 808 -1.63 33.46 -18.28
N LEU A 809 -2.91 33.60 -18.60
CA LEU A 809 -4.02 32.98 -17.90
C LEU A 809 -4.59 31.87 -18.79
N ARG A 810 -4.75 30.65 -18.29
CA ARG A 810 -5.20 29.49 -19.08
C ARG A 810 -6.33 28.71 -18.41
N ASP A 811 -7.15 28.08 -19.26
CA ASP A 811 -8.17 27.10 -18.92
C ASP A 811 -7.75 25.72 -19.50
N TRP A 812 -7.18 24.89 -18.64
CA TRP A 812 -6.59 23.57 -18.91
C TRP A 812 -7.61 22.44 -18.88
N ARG A 813 -8.91 22.74 -18.72
CA ARG A 813 -9.96 21.71 -18.74
C ARG A 813 -10.20 21.14 -20.14
N SER A 814 -9.56 21.70 -21.16
CA SER A 814 -9.59 21.27 -22.54
C SER A 814 -8.17 21.02 -23.06
N ASN A 815 -8.04 20.12 -24.03
CA ASN A 815 -6.78 19.86 -24.73
C ASN A 815 -7.01 20.03 -26.26
N PRO A 816 -6.34 20.98 -26.94
CA PRO A 816 -5.43 21.98 -26.37
C PRO A 816 -6.15 22.93 -25.40
N TYR A 817 -5.40 23.53 -24.49
CA TYR A 817 -5.95 24.46 -23.51
C TYR A 817 -6.41 25.77 -24.16
N ILE A 818 -7.25 26.53 -23.45
CA ILE A 818 -7.73 27.84 -23.89
C ILE A 818 -6.92 28.94 -23.18
N THR A 819 -6.38 29.88 -23.96
CA THR A 819 -5.67 31.06 -23.44
C THR A 819 -6.65 32.21 -23.21
N GLY A 820 -6.65 32.77 -21.99
CA GLY A 820 -7.41 33.95 -21.60
C GLY A 820 -6.59 35.24 -21.78
N PRO A 821 -6.65 36.19 -20.83
CA PRO A 821 -5.75 37.35 -20.83
C PRO A 821 -4.27 36.94 -20.81
N SER A 822 -3.45 37.62 -21.61
CA SER A 822 -2.00 37.47 -21.67
C SER A 822 -1.31 38.82 -21.85
N VAL A 823 -0.10 38.94 -21.33
CA VAL A 823 0.69 40.17 -21.42
C VAL A 823 2.14 39.79 -21.67
N VAL A 824 2.75 40.36 -22.69
CA VAL A 824 4.14 40.15 -23.08
C VAL A 824 4.89 41.48 -22.96
N PHE A 825 5.96 41.48 -22.18
CA PHE A 825 6.93 42.55 -22.07
C PHE A 825 8.15 42.16 -22.90
N GLY A 826 8.34 42.86 -24.01
CA GLY A 826 9.43 42.63 -24.95
C GLY A 826 10.76 43.25 -24.50
N ALA A 827 11.83 42.76 -25.10
CA ALA A 827 13.20 43.20 -24.84
C ALA A 827 13.49 44.67 -25.25
N ASP A 828 12.65 45.25 -26.09
CA ASP A 828 12.68 46.66 -26.51
C ASP A 828 11.84 47.57 -25.59
N GLY A 829 11.24 47.01 -24.53
CA GLY A 829 10.29 47.69 -23.66
C GLY A 829 8.87 47.72 -24.22
N GLY A 830 8.61 47.19 -25.41
CA GLY A 830 7.25 47.10 -25.96
C GLY A 830 6.37 46.16 -25.13
N VAL A 831 5.13 46.58 -24.86
CA VAL A 831 4.14 45.75 -24.15
C VAL A 831 3.01 45.38 -25.09
N VAL A 832 2.78 44.08 -25.26
CA VAL A 832 1.75 43.50 -26.14
C VAL A 832 0.83 42.62 -25.30
N ALA A 833 -0.48 42.77 -25.45
CA ALA A 833 -1.48 42.03 -24.70
C ALA A 833 -2.43 41.31 -25.67
N ASN A 834 -2.54 39.98 -25.60
CA ASN A 834 -3.20 39.12 -26.60
C ASN A 834 -2.87 39.50 -28.07
N GLY A 835 -1.62 39.84 -28.36
CA GLY A 835 -1.17 40.28 -29.70
C GLY A 835 -1.45 41.74 -30.06
N VAL A 836 -2.12 42.51 -29.18
CA VAL A 836 -2.42 43.94 -29.38
C VAL A 836 -1.40 44.81 -28.65
N PRO A 837 -0.74 45.78 -29.32
CA PRO A 837 0.16 46.72 -28.65
C PRO A 837 -0.57 47.57 -27.59
N VAL A 838 -0.01 47.65 -26.38
CA VAL A 838 -0.57 48.41 -25.25
C VAL A 838 0.20 49.71 -25.03
N GLY A 839 1.53 49.67 -25.06
CA GLY A 839 2.41 50.80 -24.78
C GLY A 839 3.85 50.35 -24.57
N THR A 840 4.64 51.18 -23.88
CA THR A 840 6.05 50.89 -23.57
C THR A 840 6.28 50.89 -22.06
N ALA A 841 6.95 49.86 -21.56
CA ALA A 841 7.44 49.72 -20.20
C ALA A 841 8.94 50.08 -20.15
N PRO A 842 9.37 50.98 -19.25
CA PRO A 842 10.78 51.34 -19.13
C PRO A 842 11.60 50.17 -18.60
N LEU A 843 12.58 49.74 -19.37
CA LEU A 843 13.49 48.67 -18.98
C LEU A 843 14.32 49.06 -17.74
N GLY A 844 14.67 48.05 -16.93
CA GLY A 844 15.40 48.21 -15.67
C GLY A 844 14.62 48.95 -14.58
N LYS A 845 13.32 49.18 -14.78
CA LYS A 845 12.42 49.80 -13.80
C LYS A 845 11.25 48.86 -13.53
N TRP A 846 10.72 48.94 -12.31
CA TRP A 846 9.49 48.24 -11.95
C TRP A 846 8.28 48.89 -12.60
N VAL A 847 7.38 48.05 -13.08
CA VAL A 847 6.09 48.44 -13.65
C VAL A 847 5.00 47.64 -12.93
N ASP A 848 4.05 48.35 -12.37
CA ASP A 848 2.82 47.77 -11.82
C ASP A 848 1.82 47.56 -12.96
N VAL A 849 1.22 46.38 -12.98
CA VAL A 849 0.30 45.94 -14.01
C VAL A 849 -1.01 45.57 -13.33
N HIS A 850 -2.10 46.11 -13.86
CA HIS A 850 -3.44 45.81 -13.37
C HIS A 850 -4.30 45.27 -14.52
N VAL A 851 -4.82 44.08 -14.34
CA VAL A 851 -5.69 43.35 -15.28
C VAL A 851 -7.05 43.17 -14.64
N LEU A 852 -8.08 43.77 -15.24
CA LEU A 852 -9.47 43.62 -14.85
C LEU A 852 -10.21 42.83 -15.94
N TYR A 853 -10.76 41.67 -15.57
CA TYR A 853 -11.45 40.80 -16.53
C TYR A 853 -12.77 40.25 -15.96
N ASP A 854 -13.88 40.49 -16.64
CA ASP A 854 -15.20 40.00 -16.25
C ASP A 854 -15.65 38.87 -17.20
N TYR A 855 -15.67 37.64 -16.70
CA TYR A 855 -16.04 36.45 -17.51
C TYR A 855 -17.22 35.68 -16.90
N ARG A 856 -18.21 36.42 -16.38
CA ARG A 856 -19.47 35.88 -15.87
C ARG A 856 -20.44 35.44 -16.99
N MET A 857 -21.31 34.46 -16.70
CA MET A 857 -22.27 33.88 -17.65
C MET A 857 -23.18 34.93 -18.32
N GLY A 858 -23.35 34.85 -19.65
CA GLY A 858 -24.29 35.68 -20.42
C GLY A 858 -23.75 37.05 -20.89
N LYS A 859 -22.57 37.43 -20.42
CA LYS A 859 -21.73 38.51 -20.96
C LYS A 859 -20.28 38.08 -20.77
N SER A 860 -19.77 37.20 -21.63
CA SER A 860 -18.31 37.05 -21.71
C SER A 860 -17.75 38.43 -22.00
N GLY A 861 -16.94 38.99 -21.12
CA GLY A 861 -16.08 40.11 -21.49
C GLY A 861 -15.30 39.64 -22.71
N GLU A 862 -15.68 40.12 -23.89
CA GLU A 862 -14.91 39.89 -25.11
C GLU A 862 -13.54 40.54 -24.97
N ASP A 863 -13.39 41.46 -24.01
CA ASP A 863 -12.19 42.15 -23.64
C ASP A 863 -11.87 42.10 -22.13
N TYR A 864 -10.60 42.33 -21.80
CA TYR A 864 -10.14 42.73 -20.47
C TYR A 864 -9.52 44.11 -20.53
N GLN A 865 -9.53 44.81 -19.41
CA GLN A 865 -8.80 46.07 -19.27
C GLN A 865 -7.41 45.76 -18.69
N ILE A 866 -6.39 46.31 -19.32
CA ILE A 866 -5.03 46.35 -18.78
C ILE A 866 -4.62 47.79 -18.54
N SER A 867 -3.96 48.06 -17.41
CA SER A 867 -3.25 49.31 -17.18
C SER A 867 -1.84 49.07 -16.65
N LEU A 868 -0.91 49.90 -17.11
CA LEU A 868 0.49 49.89 -16.74
C LEU A 868 0.78 51.17 -15.96
N HIS A 869 1.46 51.04 -14.81
CA HIS A 869 1.83 52.16 -13.96
C HIS A 869 3.30 52.05 -13.57
N GLN A 870 3.95 53.20 -13.43
CA GLN A 870 5.29 53.27 -12.89
C GLN A 870 5.33 54.36 -11.81
N ALA A 871 5.72 53.97 -10.59
CA ALA A 871 5.76 54.88 -9.44
C ALA A 871 4.44 55.68 -9.28
N GLY A 872 3.31 55.00 -9.45
CA GLY A 872 1.97 55.59 -9.35
C GLY A 872 1.51 56.43 -10.56
N LYS A 873 2.34 56.61 -11.60
CA LYS A 873 1.94 57.29 -12.84
C LYS A 873 1.49 56.29 -13.89
N ALA A 874 0.31 56.50 -14.47
CA ALA A 874 -0.19 55.68 -15.57
C ALA A 874 0.67 55.87 -16.81
N LEU A 875 1.21 54.77 -17.33
CA LEU A 875 1.97 54.72 -18.60
C LEU A 875 1.04 54.44 -19.78
N ALA A 876 0.11 53.49 -19.60
CA ALA A 876 -0.85 53.09 -20.63
C ALA A 876 -2.08 52.45 -19.99
N MET A 877 -3.22 52.54 -20.67
CA MET A 877 -4.45 51.84 -20.30
C MET A 877 -5.20 51.47 -21.58
N LYS A 878 -5.62 50.20 -21.71
CA LYS A 878 -6.26 49.71 -22.93
C LYS A 878 -7.23 48.56 -22.64
N ARG A 879 -8.25 48.43 -23.47
CA ARG A 879 -9.13 47.25 -23.54
C ARG A 879 -8.65 46.32 -24.64
N ILE A 880 -8.54 45.04 -24.31
CA ILE A 880 -7.85 44.03 -25.12
C ILE A 880 -8.79 42.84 -25.34
N PRO A 881 -9.11 42.48 -26.59
CA PRO A 881 -9.92 41.31 -26.88
C PRO A 881 -9.28 40.00 -26.40
N VAL A 882 -10.09 39.05 -25.91
CA VAL A 882 -9.67 37.69 -25.56
C VAL A 882 -10.13 36.72 -26.66
N PRO A 883 -9.20 36.16 -27.46
CA PRO A 883 -9.56 35.17 -28.47
C PRO A 883 -10.24 33.96 -27.85
N GLY A 884 -11.45 33.62 -28.31
CA GLY A 884 -12.19 32.50 -27.76
C GLY A 884 -12.74 32.73 -26.35
N ALA A 885 -12.97 33.99 -25.94
CA ALA A 885 -13.54 34.37 -24.63
C ALA A 885 -14.76 33.54 -24.22
N SER A 886 -15.63 33.18 -25.17
CA SER A 886 -16.82 32.35 -24.92
C SER A 886 -16.51 30.93 -24.42
N LYS A 887 -15.28 30.44 -24.61
CA LYS A 887 -14.82 29.12 -24.16
C LYS A 887 -14.02 29.20 -22.85
N PHE A 888 -13.45 30.36 -22.50
CA PHE A 888 -12.70 30.55 -21.26
C PHE A 888 -13.65 30.66 -20.06
N ALA A 889 -13.76 29.61 -19.27
CA ALA A 889 -14.76 29.53 -18.20
C ALA A 889 -14.19 29.24 -16.81
N THR A 890 -12.92 28.84 -16.72
CA THR A 890 -12.22 28.66 -15.44
C THR A 890 -10.75 29.04 -15.60
N LEU A 891 -10.28 29.95 -14.76
CA LEU A 891 -8.85 30.22 -14.63
C LEU A 891 -8.21 29.07 -13.85
N THR A 892 -7.69 28.06 -14.56
CA THR A 892 -7.02 26.91 -13.93
C THR A 892 -5.52 27.11 -13.77
N TRP A 893 -4.94 28.04 -14.52
CA TRP A 893 -3.50 28.30 -14.54
C TRP A 893 -3.23 29.79 -14.74
N MET A 894 -2.39 30.36 -13.90
CA MET A 894 -1.92 31.74 -14.00
C MET A 894 -0.42 31.73 -13.81
N GLY A 895 0.36 32.06 -14.83
CA GLY A 895 1.81 31.88 -14.76
C GLY A 895 2.61 32.91 -15.51
N PHE A 896 3.82 33.09 -15.00
CA PHE A 896 4.84 33.98 -15.54
C PHE A 896 5.92 33.14 -16.22
N ILE A 897 6.30 33.53 -17.43
CA ILE A 897 7.16 32.79 -18.33
C ILE A 897 8.28 33.74 -18.76
N ASN A 898 9.51 33.37 -18.45
CA ASN A 898 10.68 33.98 -19.08
C ASN A 898 10.94 33.23 -20.39
N GLN A 899 10.79 33.89 -21.53
CA GLN A 899 11.08 33.33 -22.86
C GLN A 899 12.51 33.63 -23.34
N GLY A 900 13.33 34.19 -22.46
CA GLY A 900 14.69 34.60 -22.77
C GLY A 900 15.68 33.45 -23.03
N LYS A 901 16.85 33.83 -23.55
CA LYS A 901 18.01 32.93 -23.74
C LYS A 901 18.75 32.68 -22.41
N LEU A 902 19.73 31.77 -22.46
CA LEU A 902 20.63 31.51 -21.35
C LEU A 902 21.32 32.82 -20.89
N GLY A 903 21.17 33.17 -19.62
CA GLY A 903 21.71 34.41 -19.01
C GLY A 903 20.70 35.54 -18.80
N GLU A 904 19.45 35.37 -19.22
CA GLU A 904 18.40 36.40 -19.18
C GLU A 904 17.43 36.18 -18.01
N GLU A 905 17.18 37.20 -17.18
CA GLU A 905 16.36 37.07 -15.96
C GLU A 905 15.23 38.11 -15.92
N CYS A 906 14.13 37.78 -15.27
CA CYS A 906 13.04 38.71 -14.97
C CYS A 906 12.61 38.61 -13.52
N TYR A 907 12.01 39.68 -13.01
CA TYR A 907 11.66 39.79 -11.60
C TYR A 907 10.19 40.14 -11.41
N ILE A 908 9.57 39.53 -10.41
CA ILE A 908 8.19 39.77 -9.98
C ILE A 908 8.24 40.26 -8.53
N GLY A 909 7.61 41.41 -8.23
CA GLY A 909 7.71 42.04 -6.92
C GLY A 909 6.56 41.68 -5.97
N TYR A 910 5.36 41.48 -6.53
CA TYR A 910 4.21 40.88 -5.85
C TYR A 910 3.23 40.33 -6.89
N VAL A 911 2.30 39.50 -6.44
CA VAL A 911 1.13 39.05 -7.19
C VAL A 911 -0.07 39.10 -6.26
N ASP A 912 -1.10 39.83 -6.65
CA ASP A 912 -2.37 39.94 -5.96
C ASP A 912 -3.49 39.64 -6.94
N CYS A 913 -4.26 38.59 -6.69
CA CYS A 913 -5.35 38.15 -7.54
C CYS A 913 -6.59 37.97 -6.68
N ALA A 914 -7.46 38.97 -6.69
CA ALA A 914 -8.76 38.90 -6.07
C ALA A 914 -9.82 38.46 -7.08
N SER A 915 -10.81 37.71 -6.61
CA SER A 915 -12.00 37.38 -7.38
C SER A 915 -13.25 37.75 -6.60
N ALA A 916 -14.10 38.58 -7.20
CA ALA A 916 -15.46 38.78 -6.71
C ALA A 916 -16.37 37.77 -7.44
N GLY A 917 -16.86 36.78 -6.69
CA GLY A 917 -17.88 35.85 -7.19
C GLY A 917 -19.22 36.57 -7.44
N PRO A 918 -20.17 35.93 -8.15
CA PRO A 918 -21.57 36.18 -7.90
C PRO A 918 -21.97 35.81 -6.47
#